data_AF-A0A661F1C9-F1
#
_entry.id   AF-A0A661F1C9-F1
#
_cell.length_a   1.000
_cell.length_b   1.000
_cell.length_c   1.000
_cell.angle_alpha   90.00
_cell.angle_beta   90.00
_cell.angle_gamma   90.00
#
_symmetry.space_group_name_H-M   'P 1'
#
loop_
_entity.id
_entity.type
_entity.pdbx_description
1 polymer ?
#
loop_
_entity_poly.entity_id
_entity_poly.type
_entity_poly.pdbx_seq_one_letter_code
_entity_poly.pdbx_strand_id
1 'polypeptide(L)'
;MHIAGSFPVWWLVPPHQEHNYDTYVRHLIDKRFISKAEIIDFGGLTHVPAEEFLSASLWHLYKAVGSPYKSLLKLLLTENYAHEYPQTEWISFKLKQAIYGGCLDINELDPYLLMYKKVEHYLVDQKKEKRLELARHCFYYRITENLNRQPKSSTFHWRNQLLETLLQQWSWKEDQVKRLDIKQHWNIEHAIQERNLISNELNFSYRALTRFAREQGHDTAMQSDELKLLGRKLRAALEKKPGKIDIIDSDLHAHFEEEHITLQQILLADGQDGWAIFRGQLEEKECASRTTLRKTQSLLELLAWGAANRLFQRNSIFTLHTQNSKITTAELHSIIRNLNSLIRKRPAEGDSLEIYNHSPHLVSTALFINVGMNPVPDMEKGRHLMSNRSDSLSYGAMRTNMVHSVEQLIFTSWHEILIRRYEGLDGFMDCLRDTINFALANQPKESTLPFHFDCLSFNSPRARSIALRGKDVLQSLKTTLENAPDNSTPRYLLRGEDHFYLFQKTDSGLHHWKLDSIEQLYEELASPQTHFSPVTFDSHALEASPLPAIYEHNRPGAIQLFYLVENEEAELFVLDERGSLFHQHTAFHDQNSLLEPFTLFIDSILSRGALLLNDTTELPAYKRISYYRIHKESSQQYRPQQTLFFPSNNPAFFELRVVQESQTGQPKTTSIYCDGQEFSSLEYGGDALFQKVAEQIKEVRSGIEDYPIYITDIDIPPQSLGAELTSQLQTTHFLKQKQKIEDRLNCL
;
A
#
# COMPACT_ATOMS: atom_id res chain seq x y z
N MET A 1 -36.47 -37.21 -28.16
CA MET A 1 -35.17 -36.85 -27.57
C MET A 1 -34.77 -37.96 -26.61
N HIS A 2 -33.61 -38.58 -26.80
CA HIS A 2 -33.10 -39.64 -25.92
C HIS A 2 -31.73 -39.23 -25.37
N ILE A 3 -31.47 -39.50 -24.10
CA ILE A 3 -30.19 -39.34 -23.42
C ILE A 3 -29.73 -40.74 -23.03
N ALA A 4 -28.60 -41.19 -23.60
CA ALA A 4 -28.08 -42.55 -23.40
C ALA A 4 -29.13 -43.67 -23.63
N GLY A 5 -30.05 -43.47 -24.58
CA GLY A 5 -31.09 -44.44 -24.92
C GLY A 5 -32.40 -44.33 -24.11
N SER A 6 -32.45 -43.50 -23.08
CA SER A 6 -33.67 -43.24 -22.29
C SER A 6 -34.27 -41.86 -22.62
N PHE A 7 -35.59 -41.70 -22.55
CA PHE A 7 -36.23 -40.40 -22.80
C PHE A 7 -36.54 -39.66 -21.47
N PRO A 8 -36.43 -38.32 -21.43
CA PRO A 8 -36.78 -37.57 -20.23
C PRO A 8 -38.28 -37.67 -19.93
N VAL A 9 -38.64 -38.19 -18.75
CA VAL A 9 -40.06 -38.40 -18.35
C VAL A 9 -40.84 -37.09 -18.25
N TRP A 10 -40.14 -35.97 -18.04
CA TRP A 10 -40.74 -34.63 -18.00
C TRP A 10 -41.61 -34.36 -19.23
N TRP A 11 -41.25 -34.82 -20.42
CA TRP A 11 -42.05 -34.63 -21.63
C TRP A 11 -43.37 -35.40 -21.64
N LEU A 12 -43.53 -36.44 -20.82
CA LEU A 12 -44.76 -37.24 -20.73
C LEU A 12 -45.77 -36.71 -19.72
N VAL A 13 -45.36 -35.78 -18.86
CA VAL A 13 -46.27 -35.11 -17.92
C VAL A 13 -46.97 -33.97 -18.66
N PRO A 14 -48.30 -33.95 -18.82
CA PRO A 14 -48.98 -32.83 -19.48
C PRO A 14 -48.78 -31.51 -18.71
N PRO A 15 -48.78 -30.34 -19.38
CA PRO A 15 -48.56 -29.05 -18.72
C PRO A 15 -49.50 -28.77 -17.53
N HIS A 16 -50.76 -29.19 -17.61
CA HIS A 16 -51.74 -29.02 -16.53
C HIS A 16 -51.50 -29.95 -15.32
N GLN A 17 -50.59 -30.93 -15.43
CA GLN A 17 -50.19 -31.86 -14.38
C GLN A 17 -48.84 -31.51 -13.74
N GLU A 18 -48.19 -30.40 -14.12
CA GLU A 18 -46.88 -30.00 -13.56
C GLU A 18 -46.89 -29.80 -12.04
N HIS A 19 -48.01 -29.30 -11.48
CA HIS A 19 -48.19 -29.16 -10.04
C HIS A 19 -48.34 -30.50 -9.31
N ASN A 20 -48.63 -31.58 -10.04
CA ASN A 20 -48.78 -32.92 -9.51
C ASN A 20 -47.75 -33.90 -10.11
N TYR A 21 -46.58 -33.36 -10.49
CA TYR A 21 -45.54 -34.06 -11.27
C TYR A 21 -45.24 -35.46 -10.74
N ASP A 22 -44.82 -35.56 -9.47
CA ASP A 22 -44.37 -36.83 -8.88
C ASP A 22 -45.47 -37.88 -8.86
N THR A 23 -46.71 -37.47 -8.58
CA THR A 23 -47.87 -38.37 -8.55
C THR A 23 -48.22 -38.84 -9.95
N TYR A 24 -48.12 -37.96 -10.95
CA TYR A 24 -48.40 -38.30 -12.33
C TYR A 24 -47.35 -39.26 -12.90
N VAL A 25 -46.05 -39.00 -12.65
CA VAL A 25 -44.96 -39.90 -13.04
C VAL A 25 -45.13 -41.28 -12.38
N ARG A 26 -45.41 -41.31 -11.06
CA ARG A 26 -45.72 -42.57 -10.35
C ARG A 26 -46.90 -43.29 -10.98
N HIS A 27 -47.97 -42.59 -11.32
CA HIS A 27 -49.12 -43.17 -11.99
C HIS A 27 -48.76 -43.83 -13.33
N LEU A 28 -47.95 -43.16 -14.17
CA LEU A 28 -47.52 -43.71 -15.46
C LEU A 28 -46.71 -45.00 -15.29
N ILE A 29 -45.82 -45.05 -14.29
CA ILE A 29 -44.96 -46.21 -14.00
C ILE A 29 -45.77 -47.35 -13.39
N ASP A 30 -46.56 -47.09 -12.35
CA ASP A 30 -47.30 -48.09 -11.59
C ASP A 30 -48.39 -48.77 -12.45
N LYS A 31 -48.99 -48.01 -13.37
CA LYS A 31 -49.95 -48.53 -14.34
C LYS A 31 -49.30 -49.16 -15.58
N ARG A 32 -47.96 -49.19 -15.64
CA ARG A 32 -47.18 -49.75 -16.76
C ARG A 32 -47.45 -49.09 -18.11
N PHE A 33 -47.83 -47.81 -18.11
CA PHE A 33 -47.89 -47.02 -19.34
C PHE A 33 -46.48 -46.74 -19.89
N ILE A 34 -45.47 -46.70 -19.00
CA ILE A 34 -44.06 -46.56 -19.33
C ILE A 34 -43.19 -47.49 -18.49
N SER A 35 -42.05 -47.92 -19.04
CA SER A 35 -41.05 -48.70 -18.31
C SER A 35 -40.06 -47.79 -17.57
N LYS A 36 -39.78 -48.09 -16.29
CA LYS A 36 -38.77 -47.36 -15.51
C LYS A 36 -37.36 -47.46 -16.11
N ALA A 37 -37.08 -48.50 -16.89
CA ALA A 37 -35.78 -48.71 -17.54
C ALA A 37 -35.58 -47.87 -18.81
N GLU A 38 -36.64 -47.26 -19.34
CA GLU A 38 -36.61 -46.49 -20.61
C GLU A 38 -36.64 -44.98 -20.38
N ILE A 39 -36.73 -44.56 -19.11
CA ILE A 39 -36.90 -43.15 -18.73
C ILE A 39 -35.75 -42.64 -17.88
N ILE A 40 -35.50 -41.34 -18.00
CA ILE A 40 -34.70 -40.57 -17.04
C ILE A 40 -35.62 -39.51 -16.43
N ASP A 41 -35.62 -39.43 -15.11
CA ASP A 41 -36.37 -38.46 -14.35
C ASP A 41 -35.44 -37.42 -13.73
N PHE A 42 -35.64 -36.16 -14.10
CA PHE A 42 -34.91 -34.99 -13.57
C PHE A 42 -35.74 -34.22 -12.54
N GLY A 43 -36.98 -34.64 -12.27
CA GLY A 43 -37.93 -33.94 -11.41
C GLY A 43 -38.75 -32.86 -12.13
N GLY A 44 -39.76 -32.37 -11.41
CA GLY A 44 -40.56 -31.19 -11.79
C GLY A 44 -39.99 -29.89 -11.23
N LEU A 45 -40.46 -28.74 -11.75
CA LEU A 45 -39.98 -27.41 -11.37
C LEU A 45 -40.89 -26.67 -10.37
N THR A 46 -41.89 -27.34 -9.80
CA THR A 46 -42.94 -26.68 -8.98
C THR A 46 -42.54 -26.39 -7.54
N HIS A 47 -41.44 -26.96 -7.03
CA HIS A 47 -40.98 -26.80 -5.64
C HIS A 47 -39.49 -26.43 -5.56
N VAL A 48 -39.01 -25.56 -6.47
CA VAL A 48 -37.62 -25.09 -6.43
C VAL A 48 -37.42 -24.22 -5.17
N PRO A 49 -36.45 -24.55 -4.29
CA PRO A 49 -36.14 -23.73 -3.12
C PRO A 49 -35.66 -22.33 -3.49
N ALA A 50 -35.96 -21.32 -2.67
CA ALA A 50 -35.48 -19.94 -2.88
C ALA A 50 -33.94 -19.84 -2.96
N GLU A 51 -33.21 -20.75 -2.29
CA GLU A 51 -31.75 -20.88 -2.31
C GLU A 51 -31.16 -21.13 -3.71
N GLU A 52 -31.89 -21.85 -4.56
CA GLU A 52 -31.45 -22.16 -5.94
C GLU A 52 -31.45 -20.89 -6.81
N PHE A 53 -32.40 -19.98 -6.59
CA PHE A 53 -32.44 -18.70 -7.29
C PHE A 53 -31.26 -17.83 -6.89
N LEU A 54 -30.95 -17.77 -5.58
CA LEU A 54 -29.80 -17.04 -5.06
C LEU A 54 -28.50 -17.58 -5.66
N SER A 55 -28.30 -18.89 -5.60
CA SER A 55 -27.08 -19.56 -6.10
C SER A 55 -26.90 -19.34 -7.61
N ALA A 56 -27.98 -19.50 -8.39
CA ALA A 56 -27.96 -19.27 -9.85
C ALA A 56 -27.68 -17.81 -10.21
N SER A 57 -28.34 -16.86 -9.53
CA SER A 57 -28.11 -15.44 -9.76
C SER A 57 -26.73 -14.98 -9.34
N LEU A 58 -26.19 -15.48 -8.23
CA LEU A 58 -24.81 -15.25 -7.78
C LEU A 58 -23.80 -15.67 -8.86
N TRP A 59 -23.98 -16.87 -9.41
CA TRP A 59 -23.13 -17.38 -10.48
C TRP A 59 -23.19 -16.51 -11.74
N HIS A 60 -24.40 -16.12 -12.16
CA HIS A 60 -24.57 -15.23 -13.31
C HIS A 60 -23.99 -13.84 -13.06
N LEU A 61 -24.12 -13.31 -11.85
CA LEU A 61 -23.55 -12.03 -11.47
C LEU A 61 -22.01 -12.09 -11.48
N TYR A 62 -21.43 -13.14 -10.89
CA TYR A 62 -19.98 -13.41 -10.95
C TYR A 62 -19.47 -13.45 -12.39
N LYS A 63 -20.12 -14.21 -13.27
CA LYS A 63 -19.75 -14.29 -14.69
C LYS A 63 -20.00 -12.99 -15.45
N ALA A 64 -21.00 -12.20 -15.06
CA ALA A 64 -21.32 -10.93 -15.70
C ALA A 64 -20.31 -9.82 -15.40
N VAL A 65 -19.54 -9.90 -14.30
CA VAL A 65 -18.42 -8.97 -14.04
C VAL A 65 -17.36 -9.03 -15.14
N GLY A 66 -17.01 -10.25 -15.58
CA GLY A 66 -16.06 -10.46 -16.68
C GLY A 66 -16.73 -10.36 -18.04
N SER A 67 -17.84 -11.09 -18.23
CA SER A 67 -18.52 -11.28 -19.52
C SER A 67 -19.99 -10.83 -19.46
N PRO A 68 -20.26 -9.51 -19.44
CA PRO A 68 -21.60 -8.98 -19.20
C PRO A 68 -22.61 -9.40 -20.25
N TYR A 69 -22.36 -9.21 -21.55
CA TYR A 69 -23.36 -9.53 -22.59
C TYR A 69 -23.76 -11.00 -22.67
N LYS A 70 -22.90 -11.92 -22.23
CA LYS A 70 -23.18 -13.36 -22.21
C LYS A 70 -24.04 -13.78 -21.02
N SER A 71 -23.98 -13.02 -19.92
CA SER A 71 -24.51 -13.43 -18.62
C SER A 71 -25.64 -12.54 -18.11
N LEU A 72 -25.70 -11.27 -18.54
CA LEU A 72 -26.65 -10.28 -18.03
C LEU A 72 -28.10 -10.64 -18.32
N LEU A 73 -28.39 -11.13 -19.54
CA LEU A 73 -29.75 -11.54 -19.88
C LEU A 73 -30.23 -12.72 -19.01
N LYS A 74 -29.32 -13.63 -18.65
CA LYS A 74 -29.61 -14.74 -17.74
C LYS A 74 -29.77 -14.27 -16.30
N LEU A 75 -28.94 -13.31 -15.87
CA LEU A 75 -29.07 -12.66 -14.57
C LEU A 75 -30.44 -11.99 -14.42
N LEU A 76 -30.87 -11.21 -15.42
CA LEU A 76 -32.20 -10.59 -15.45
C LEU A 76 -33.33 -11.61 -15.46
N LEU A 77 -33.16 -12.74 -16.16
CA LEU A 77 -34.12 -13.84 -16.12
C LEU A 77 -34.24 -14.41 -14.71
N THR A 78 -33.11 -14.67 -14.04
CA THR A 78 -33.13 -15.16 -12.65
C THR A 78 -33.69 -14.14 -11.66
N GLU A 79 -33.44 -12.85 -11.87
CA GLU A 79 -34.07 -11.77 -11.10
C GLU A 79 -35.60 -11.80 -11.27
N ASN A 80 -36.09 -11.93 -12.50
CA ASN A 80 -37.52 -12.04 -12.76
C ASN A 80 -38.11 -13.28 -12.07
N TYR A 81 -37.45 -14.44 -12.17
CA TYR A 81 -37.90 -15.64 -11.49
C TYR A 81 -37.96 -15.50 -9.96
N ALA A 82 -36.98 -14.80 -9.36
CA ALA A 82 -36.99 -14.49 -7.94
C ALA A 82 -38.12 -13.50 -7.58
N HIS A 83 -38.46 -12.57 -8.47
CA HIS A 83 -39.58 -11.65 -8.29
C HIS A 83 -40.95 -12.35 -8.28
N GLU A 84 -41.11 -13.41 -9.09
CA GLU A 84 -42.33 -14.21 -9.16
C GLU A 84 -42.45 -15.26 -8.04
N TYR A 85 -41.37 -15.48 -7.26
CA TYR A 85 -41.35 -16.49 -6.21
C TYR A 85 -42.43 -16.24 -5.13
N PRO A 86 -43.17 -17.27 -4.68
CA PRO A 86 -42.99 -18.70 -4.95
C PRO A 86 -43.70 -19.23 -6.20
N GLN A 87 -44.50 -18.41 -6.88
CA GLN A 87 -45.28 -18.81 -8.06
C GLN A 87 -44.55 -18.49 -9.36
N THR A 88 -43.32 -19.01 -9.48
CA THR A 88 -42.46 -18.73 -10.63
C THR A 88 -43.02 -19.34 -11.92
N GLU A 89 -43.13 -18.52 -12.97
CA GLU A 89 -43.59 -18.96 -14.28
C GLU A 89 -42.39 -19.32 -15.17
N TRP A 90 -42.02 -20.59 -15.19
CA TRP A 90 -40.83 -21.04 -15.93
C TRP A 90 -40.95 -20.91 -17.44
N ILE A 91 -39.89 -20.46 -18.13
CA ILE A 91 -39.85 -20.47 -19.61
C ILE A 91 -39.97 -21.90 -20.17
N SER A 92 -39.49 -22.90 -19.43
CA SER A 92 -39.63 -24.32 -19.79
C SER A 92 -41.10 -24.75 -19.80
N PHE A 93 -41.93 -24.24 -18.89
CA PHE A 93 -43.36 -24.51 -18.88
C PHE A 93 -44.06 -23.84 -20.06
N LYS A 94 -43.70 -22.59 -20.41
CA LYS A 94 -44.21 -21.93 -21.63
C LYS A 94 -43.86 -22.72 -22.88
N LEU A 95 -42.60 -23.13 -23.00
CA LEU A 95 -42.14 -23.96 -24.11
C LEU A 95 -42.93 -25.26 -24.21
N LYS A 96 -43.13 -25.94 -23.06
CA LYS A 96 -43.90 -27.19 -22.99
C LYS A 96 -45.35 -26.98 -23.40
N GLN A 97 -46.00 -25.94 -22.89
CA GLN A 97 -47.39 -25.59 -23.24
C GLN A 97 -47.53 -25.31 -24.74
N ALA A 98 -46.59 -24.57 -25.34
CA ALA A 98 -46.60 -24.29 -26.77
C ALA A 98 -46.49 -25.58 -27.60
N ILE A 99 -45.56 -26.48 -27.26
CA ILE A 99 -45.38 -27.76 -27.96
C ILE A 99 -46.61 -28.66 -27.81
N TYR A 100 -47.17 -28.79 -26.60
CA TYR A 100 -48.39 -29.55 -26.37
C TYR A 100 -49.62 -28.95 -27.08
N GLY A 101 -49.63 -27.63 -27.25
CA GLY A 101 -50.64 -26.91 -28.04
C GLY A 101 -50.48 -27.07 -29.55
N GLY A 102 -49.49 -27.84 -30.02
CA GLY A 102 -49.23 -28.06 -31.45
C GLY A 102 -48.53 -26.88 -32.13
N CYS A 103 -47.88 -25.98 -31.38
CA CYS A 103 -47.06 -24.95 -31.98
C CYS A 103 -45.84 -25.59 -32.65
N LEU A 104 -45.65 -25.28 -33.94
CA LEU A 104 -44.50 -25.73 -34.75
C LEU A 104 -43.63 -24.55 -35.22
N ASP A 105 -43.97 -23.32 -34.85
CA ASP A 105 -43.19 -22.15 -35.21
C ASP A 105 -41.89 -22.12 -34.40
N ILE A 106 -40.77 -22.23 -35.12
CA ILE A 106 -39.42 -22.24 -34.52
C ILE A 106 -39.15 -20.93 -33.77
N ASN A 107 -39.69 -19.79 -34.22
CA ASN A 107 -39.49 -18.51 -33.54
C ASN A 107 -40.16 -18.50 -32.16
N GLU A 108 -41.38 -19.03 -32.06
CA GLU A 108 -42.10 -19.11 -30.78
C GLU A 108 -41.53 -20.16 -29.82
N LEU A 109 -40.74 -21.11 -30.34
CA LEU A 109 -40.11 -22.18 -29.56
C LEU A 109 -38.63 -21.93 -29.25
N ASP A 110 -38.02 -20.85 -29.78
CA ASP A 110 -36.60 -20.56 -29.53
C ASP A 110 -36.35 -20.19 -28.05
N PRO A 111 -35.51 -20.95 -27.31
CA PRO A 111 -35.32 -20.72 -25.88
C PRO A 111 -34.69 -19.35 -25.54
N TYR A 112 -33.86 -18.79 -26.42
CA TYR A 112 -33.27 -17.47 -26.20
C TYR A 112 -34.29 -16.36 -26.43
N LEU A 113 -35.14 -16.48 -27.45
CA LEU A 113 -36.24 -15.54 -27.66
C LEU A 113 -37.27 -15.60 -26.53
N LEU A 114 -37.62 -16.79 -26.05
CA LEU A 114 -38.50 -16.96 -24.88
C LEU A 114 -37.91 -16.31 -23.62
N MET A 115 -36.60 -16.48 -23.39
CA MET A 115 -35.90 -15.80 -22.31
C MET A 115 -35.95 -14.28 -22.46
N TYR A 116 -35.66 -13.75 -23.65
CA TYR A 116 -35.74 -12.32 -23.92
C TYR A 116 -37.16 -11.77 -23.71
N LYS A 117 -38.20 -12.39 -24.32
CA LYS A 117 -39.60 -11.97 -24.18
C LYS A 117 -40.04 -11.94 -22.70
N LYS A 118 -39.62 -12.94 -21.90
CA LYS A 118 -39.92 -12.98 -20.47
C LYS A 118 -39.23 -11.84 -19.70
N VAL A 119 -37.96 -11.56 -19.99
CA VAL A 119 -37.25 -10.41 -19.41
C VAL A 119 -37.85 -9.08 -19.84
N GLU A 120 -38.23 -8.94 -21.12
CA GLU A 120 -38.87 -7.75 -21.66
C GLU A 120 -40.18 -7.44 -20.94
N HIS A 121 -41.10 -8.40 -20.82
CA HIS A 121 -42.35 -8.20 -20.08
C HIS A 121 -42.09 -7.74 -18.65
N TYR A 122 -41.20 -8.41 -17.92
CA TYR A 122 -40.85 -8.03 -16.55
C TYR A 122 -40.35 -6.58 -16.46
N LEU A 123 -39.46 -6.15 -17.36
CA LEU A 123 -38.90 -4.80 -17.32
C LEU A 123 -39.90 -3.73 -17.79
N VAL A 124 -40.81 -4.07 -18.71
CA VAL A 124 -41.92 -3.20 -19.13
C VAL A 124 -42.90 -2.99 -17.97
N ASP A 125 -43.33 -4.07 -17.31
CA ASP A 125 -44.25 -4.03 -16.17
C ASP A 125 -43.68 -3.21 -15.00
N GLN A 126 -42.38 -3.34 -14.76
CA GLN A 126 -41.64 -2.57 -13.75
C GLN A 126 -41.30 -1.14 -14.18
N LYS A 127 -41.66 -0.72 -15.41
CA LYS A 127 -41.35 0.59 -16.01
C LYS A 127 -39.85 0.93 -15.97
N LYS A 128 -39.00 -0.04 -16.30
CA LYS A 128 -37.54 0.08 -16.26
C LYS A 128 -36.93 0.21 -17.66
N GLU A 129 -37.28 1.30 -18.36
CA GLU A 129 -36.88 1.54 -19.76
C GLU A 129 -35.36 1.41 -20.01
N LYS A 130 -34.52 2.01 -19.15
CA LYS A 130 -33.05 1.93 -19.29
C LYS A 130 -32.51 0.50 -19.17
N ARG A 131 -33.11 -0.31 -18.29
CA ARG A 131 -32.72 -1.72 -18.11
C ARG A 131 -33.19 -2.57 -19.29
N LEU A 132 -34.40 -2.28 -19.78
CA LEU A 132 -34.97 -2.93 -20.96
C LEU A 132 -34.08 -2.70 -22.19
N GLU A 133 -33.62 -1.47 -22.39
CA GLU A 133 -32.73 -1.14 -23.50
C GLU A 133 -31.41 -1.91 -23.44
N LEU A 134 -30.83 -2.04 -22.24
CA LEU A 134 -29.62 -2.85 -22.04
C LEU A 134 -29.89 -4.35 -22.28
N ALA A 135 -31.07 -4.87 -21.90
CA ALA A 135 -31.46 -6.24 -22.20
C ALA A 135 -31.58 -6.49 -23.71
N ARG A 136 -32.13 -5.52 -24.46
CA ARG A 136 -32.19 -5.52 -25.92
C ARG A 136 -30.80 -5.51 -26.55
N HIS A 137 -29.90 -4.64 -26.08
CA HIS A 137 -28.50 -4.64 -26.51
C HIS A 137 -27.86 -6.03 -26.30
N CYS A 138 -28.00 -6.62 -25.12
CA CYS A 138 -27.44 -7.94 -24.82
C CYS A 138 -28.00 -9.03 -25.73
N PHE A 139 -29.32 -9.03 -25.96
CA PHE A 139 -29.97 -9.98 -26.84
C PHE A 139 -29.53 -9.81 -28.30
N TYR A 140 -29.49 -8.57 -28.78
CA TYR A 140 -29.01 -8.22 -30.11
C TYR A 140 -27.61 -8.77 -30.36
N TYR A 141 -26.66 -8.50 -29.46
CA TYR A 141 -25.30 -9.02 -29.58
C TYR A 141 -25.24 -10.54 -29.59
N ARG A 142 -26.07 -11.19 -28.79
CA ARG A 142 -26.08 -12.65 -28.71
C ARG A 142 -26.54 -13.29 -30.02
N ILE A 143 -27.48 -12.65 -30.73
CA ILE A 143 -27.96 -13.12 -32.03
C ILE A 143 -26.92 -12.81 -33.12
N THR A 144 -26.39 -11.59 -33.16
CA THR A 144 -25.50 -11.13 -34.24
C THR A 144 -24.11 -11.77 -34.21
N GLU A 145 -23.58 -12.11 -33.03
CA GLU A 145 -22.30 -12.83 -32.90
C GLU A 145 -22.30 -14.18 -33.66
N ASN A 146 -23.45 -14.86 -33.71
CA ASN A 146 -23.61 -16.13 -34.40
C ASN A 146 -23.86 -15.99 -35.92
N LEU A 147 -24.42 -14.86 -36.36
CA LEU A 147 -24.72 -14.60 -37.78
C LEU A 147 -23.44 -14.37 -38.59
N ASN A 148 -22.42 -13.73 -38.01
CA ASN A 148 -21.15 -13.46 -38.69
C ASN A 148 -20.24 -14.69 -38.87
N ARG A 149 -20.56 -15.83 -38.24
CA ARG A 149 -19.73 -17.06 -38.27
C ARG A 149 -20.23 -18.15 -39.22
N GLN A 150 -21.42 -18.05 -39.81
CA GLN A 150 -22.01 -19.12 -40.64
C GLN A 150 -22.09 -18.75 -42.14
N PRO A 151 -21.80 -19.70 -43.07
CA PRO A 151 -21.95 -19.46 -44.50
C PRO A 151 -23.42 -19.27 -44.90
N LYS A 152 -23.65 -18.42 -45.90
CA LYS A 152 -24.97 -18.02 -46.42
C LYS A 152 -25.79 -19.24 -46.87
N SER A 153 -26.69 -19.71 -46.01
CA SER A 153 -27.64 -20.81 -46.22
C SER A 153 -29.07 -20.32 -45.96
N SER A 154 -30.11 -21.08 -46.35
CA SER A 154 -31.52 -20.77 -46.08
C SER A 154 -31.84 -20.49 -44.59
N THR A 155 -31.04 -21.04 -43.67
CA THR A 155 -31.08 -20.78 -42.21
C THR A 155 -30.79 -19.31 -41.86
N PHE A 156 -30.10 -18.59 -42.74
CA PHE A 156 -29.76 -17.17 -42.59
C PHE A 156 -30.96 -16.24 -42.84
N HIS A 157 -31.95 -16.69 -43.62
CA HIS A 157 -33.06 -15.84 -44.05
C HIS A 157 -34.10 -15.61 -42.93
N TRP A 158 -34.52 -16.66 -42.22
CA TRP A 158 -35.54 -16.52 -41.16
C TRP A 158 -35.03 -15.76 -39.93
N ARG A 159 -33.74 -15.91 -39.56
CA ARG A 159 -33.15 -15.17 -38.44
C ARG A 159 -33.06 -13.67 -38.71
N ASN A 160 -32.73 -13.28 -39.94
CA ASN A 160 -32.72 -11.87 -40.33
C ASN A 160 -34.14 -11.29 -40.33
N GLN A 161 -35.14 -12.04 -40.81
CA GLN A 161 -36.53 -11.61 -40.78
C GLN A 161 -37.05 -11.42 -39.34
N LEU A 162 -36.69 -12.33 -38.43
CA LEU A 162 -36.98 -12.17 -37.00
C LEU A 162 -36.31 -10.92 -36.43
N LEU A 163 -35.04 -10.70 -36.75
CA LEU A 163 -34.29 -9.53 -36.31
C LEU A 163 -34.92 -8.22 -36.81
N GLU A 164 -35.29 -8.14 -38.10
CA GLU A 164 -35.99 -6.98 -38.67
C GLU A 164 -37.32 -6.70 -37.95
N THR A 165 -38.08 -7.75 -37.63
CA THR A 165 -39.34 -7.64 -36.87
C THR A 165 -39.09 -7.07 -35.48
N LEU A 166 -38.07 -7.57 -34.77
CA LEU A 166 -37.70 -7.09 -33.43
C LEU A 166 -37.20 -5.64 -33.46
N LEU A 167 -36.38 -5.28 -34.43
CA LEU A 167 -35.87 -3.91 -34.60
C LEU A 167 -37.01 -2.90 -34.80
N GLN A 168 -38.03 -3.27 -35.59
CA GLN A 168 -39.25 -2.47 -35.74
C GLN A 168 -40.02 -2.36 -34.43
N GLN A 169 -40.20 -3.46 -33.70
CA GLN A 169 -40.90 -3.46 -32.40
C GLN A 169 -40.18 -2.59 -31.36
N TRP A 170 -38.85 -2.63 -31.33
CA TRP A 170 -38.04 -1.80 -30.41
C TRP A 170 -38.00 -0.33 -30.81
N SER A 171 -38.50 0.02 -32.01
CA SER A 171 -38.43 1.38 -32.57
C SER A 171 -36.99 1.90 -32.69
N TRP A 172 -36.03 1.00 -32.92
CA TRP A 172 -34.64 1.38 -33.13
C TRP A 172 -34.47 2.03 -34.50
N LYS A 173 -33.82 3.20 -34.50
CA LYS A 173 -33.45 3.89 -35.75
C LYS A 173 -32.29 3.15 -36.41
N GLU A 174 -32.18 3.22 -37.74
CA GLU A 174 -31.05 2.63 -38.47
C GLU A 174 -29.68 3.08 -37.91
N ASP A 175 -29.56 4.34 -37.49
CA ASP A 175 -28.30 4.86 -36.92
C ASP A 175 -27.95 4.21 -35.57
N GLN A 176 -28.95 3.76 -34.80
CA GLN A 176 -28.70 2.99 -33.59
C GLN A 176 -28.21 1.60 -33.92
N VAL A 177 -28.85 0.90 -34.87
CA VAL A 177 -28.46 -0.43 -35.31
C VAL A 177 -27.04 -0.42 -35.89
N LYS A 178 -26.74 0.53 -36.78
CA LYS A 178 -25.40 0.72 -37.36
C LYS A 178 -24.33 0.92 -36.28
N ARG A 179 -24.63 1.67 -35.21
CA ARG A 179 -23.71 1.84 -34.07
C ARG A 179 -23.47 0.53 -33.32
N LEU A 180 -24.50 -0.30 -33.13
CA LEU A 180 -24.37 -1.58 -32.45
C LEU A 180 -23.64 -2.63 -33.31
N ASP A 181 -23.85 -2.64 -34.63
CA ASP A 181 -23.20 -3.56 -35.57
C ASP A 181 -21.69 -3.35 -35.68
N ILE A 182 -21.23 -2.11 -35.49
CA ILE A 182 -19.82 -1.74 -35.54
C ILE A 182 -19.13 -2.02 -34.18
N LYS A 183 -19.60 -3.00 -33.40
CA LYS A 183 -19.05 -3.34 -32.06
C LYS A 183 -17.52 -3.50 -32.04
N GLN A 184 -16.96 -4.12 -33.07
CA GLN A 184 -15.51 -4.31 -33.19
C GLN A 184 -14.72 -3.01 -33.44
N HIS A 185 -15.38 -1.96 -33.95
CA HIS A 185 -14.77 -0.64 -34.20
C HIS A 185 -15.43 0.46 -33.35
N TRP A 186 -15.96 0.10 -32.19
CA TRP A 186 -16.43 1.08 -31.23
C TRP A 186 -15.31 2.02 -30.86
N ASN A 187 -15.63 3.31 -30.84
CA ASN A 187 -14.75 4.28 -30.20
C ASN A 187 -14.86 4.14 -28.67
N ILE A 188 -13.83 4.64 -27.99
CA ILE A 188 -13.74 4.55 -26.53
C ILE A 188 -14.89 5.28 -25.81
N GLU A 189 -15.41 6.38 -26.38
CA GLU A 189 -16.54 7.12 -25.81
C GLU A 189 -17.79 6.25 -25.69
N HIS A 190 -18.13 5.52 -26.76
CA HIS A 190 -19.26 4.61 -26.77
C HIS A 190 -19.08 3.48 -25.75
N ALA A 191 -17.87 2.92 -25.67
CA ALA A 191 -17.58 1.86 -24.71
C ALA A 191 -17.67 2.33 -23.25
N ILE A 192 -17.28 3.57 -22.95
CA ILE A 192 -17.45 4.17 -21.61
C ILE A 192 -18.94 4.27 -21.26
N GLN A 193 -19.77 4.75 -22.19
CA GLN A 193 -21.22 4.88 -21.98
C GLN A 193 -21.85 3.51 -21.69
N GLU A 194 -21.53 2.52 -22.50
CA GLU A 194 -22.07 1.17 -22.37
C GLU A 194 -21.57 0.49 -21.09
N ARG A 195 -20.29 0.66 -20.73
CA ARG A 195 -19.72 0.19 -19.46
C ARG A 195 -20.46 0.78 -18.26
N ASN A 196 -20.84 2.05 -18.30
CA ASN A 196 -21.61 2.68 -17.22
C ASN A 196 -23.01 2.06 -17.10
N LEU A 197 -23.69 1.75 -18.20
CA LEU A 197 -24.99 1.06 -18.19
C LEU A 197 -24.89 -0.32 -17.54
N ILE A 198 -23.90 -1.13 -17.96
CA ILE A 198 -23.63 -2.45 -17.39
C ILE A 198 -23.30 -2.35 -15.90
N SER A 199 -22.43 -1.41 -15.51
CA SER A 199 -22.02 -1.25 -14.11
C SER A 199 -23.21 -0.90 -13.21
N ASN A 200 -24.11 -0.05 -13.69
CA ASN A 200 -25.35 0.29 -12.98
C ASN A 200 -26.28 -0.92 -12.86
N GLU A 201 -26.41 -1.72 -13.91
CA GLU A 201 -27.25 -2.91 -13.91
C GLU A 201 -26.74 -4.00 -12.97
N LEU A 202 -25.43 -4.28 -12.97
CA LEU A 202 -24.83 -5.25 -12.05
C LEU A 202 -25.02 -4.84 -10.59
N ASN A 203 -24.85 -3.54 -10.28
CA ASN A 203 -25.11 -3.01 -8.94
C ASN A 203 -26.59 -3.10 -8.56
N PHE A 204 -27.51 -2.88 -9.50
CA PHE A 204 -28.93 -3.02 -9.27
C PHE A 204 -29.30 -4.48 -8.98
N SER A 205 -28.90 -5.40 -9.86
CA SER A 205 -29.12 -6.84 -9.72
C SER A 205 -28.57 -7.34 -8.39
N TYR A 206 -27.34 -6.97 -8.01
CA TYR A 206 -26.76 -7.32 -6.70
C TYR A 206 -27.64 -6.88 -5.51
N ARG A 207 -28.15 -5.63 -5.55
CA ARG A 207 -29.03 -5.10 -4.50
C ARG A 207 -30.39 -5.82 -4.45
N ALA A 208 -30.93 -6.19 -5.61
CA ALA A 208 -32.17 -6.96 -5.70
C ALA A 208 -31.99 -8.35 -5.08
N LEU A 209 -30.90 -9.04 -5.41
CA LEU A 209 -30.57 -10.36 -4.84
C LEU A 209 -30.35 -10.31 -3.33
N THR A 210 -29.61 -9.30 -2.86
CA THR A 210 -29.39 -9.10 -1.42
C THR A 210 -30.71 -8.86 -0.67
N ARG A 211 -31.67 -8.19 -1.31
CA ARG A 211 -33.00 -7.96 -0.73
C ARG A 211 -33.81 -9.25 -0.70
N PHE A 212 -33.86 -9.99 -1.81
CA PHE A 212 -34.56 -11.27 -1.90
C PHE A 212 -34.04 -12.27 -0.86
N ALA A 213 -32.72 -12.38 -0.68
CA ALA A 213 -32.12 -13.24 0.35
C ALA A 213 -32.63 -12.92 1.77
N ARG A 214 -32.74 -11.63 2.10
CA ARG A 214 -33.25 -11.17 3.40
C ARG A 214 -34.73 -11.45 3.59
N GLU A 215 -35.55 -11.24 2.55
CA GLU A 215 -37.00 -11.46 2.60
C GLU A 215 -37.35 -12.93 2.82
N GLN A 216 -36.55 -13.86 2.27
CA GLN A 216 -36.76 -15.30 2.40
C GLN A 216 -36.16 -15.91 3.69
N GLY A 217 -35.55 -15.10 4.56
CA GLY A 217 -34.95 -15.60 5.81
C GLY A 217 -33.75 -16.54 5.60
N HIS A 218 -33.14 -16.53 4.41
CA HIS A 218 -31.92 -17.28 4.11
C HIS A 218 -30.70 -16.55 4.69
N ASP A 219 -30.62 -16.55 6.02
CA ASP A 219 -29.47 -16.08 6.80
C ASP A 219 -28.53 -17.26 7.13
N THR A 220 -28.35 -18.20 6.19
CA THR A 220 -27.32 -19.23 6.35
C THR A 220 -25.94 -18.56 6.22
N ALA A 221 -25.04 -18.85 7.17
CA ALA A 221 -23.73 -18.18 7.24
C ALA A 221 -22.92 -18.29 5.93
N MET A 222 -23.02 -19.42 5.21
CA MET A 222 -22.26 -19.66 3.97
C MET A 222 -22.73 -18.79 2.79
N GLN A 223 -24.04 -18.67 2.55
CA GLN A 223 -24.55 -17.81 1.47
C GLN A 223 -24.30 -16.33 1.76
N SER A 224 -24.32 -15.93 3.03
CA SER A 224 -23.95 -14.58 3.48
C SER A 224 -22.49 -14.24 3.14
N ASP A 225 -21.58 -15.20 3.28
CA ASP A 225 -20.16 -14.97 3.01
C ASP A 225 -19.84 -14.91 1.51
N GLU A 226 -20.42 -15.79 0.67
CA GLU A 226 -20.27 -15.69 -0.79
C GLU A 226 -20.82 -14.37 -1.34
N LEU A 227 -21.99 -13.92 -0.85
CA LEU A 227 -22.56 -12.61 -1.19
C LEU A 227 -21.60 -11.47 -0.83
N LYS A 228 -20.96 -11.52 0.35
CA LYS A 228 -19.98 -10.52 0.78
C LYS A 228 -18.75 -10.51 -0.14
N LEU A 229 -18.21 -11.67 -0.48
CA LEU A 229 -17.04 -11.79 -1.36
C LEU A 229 -17.34 -11.28 -2.76
N LEU A 230 -18.49 -11.64 -3.31
CA LEU A 230 -18.93 -11.15 -4.61
C LEU A 230 -19.19 -9.63 -4.58
N GLY A 231 -19.76 -9.12 -3.49
CA GLY A 231 -19.90 -7.69 -3.25
C GLY A 231 -18.55 -6.96 -3.24
N ARG A 232 -17.52 -7.55 -2.63
CA ARG A 232 -16.14 -7.02 -2.65
C ARG A 232 -15.56 -7.04 -4.07
N LYS A 233 -15.73 -8.14 -4.82
CA LYS A 233 -15.32 -8.24 -6.25
C LYS A 233 -16.00 -7.18 -7.12
N LEU A 234 -17.32 -7.00 -6.97
CA LEU A 234 -18.08 -5.98 -7.70
C LEU A 234 -17.56 -4.57 -7.41
N ARG A 235 -17.30 -4.24 -6.15
CA ARG A 235 -16.71 -2.95 -5.77
C ARG A 235 -15.31 -2.77 -6.35
N ALA A 236 -14.46 -3.79 -6.23
CA ALA A 236 -13.13 -3.78 -6.83
C ALA A 236 -13.17 -3.57 -8.36
N ALA A 237 -14.15 -4.14 -9.06
CA ALA A 237 -14.26 -4.01 -10.52
C ALA A 237 -14.99 -2.73 -11.01
N LEU A 238 -15.94 -2.19 -10.24
CA LEU A 238 -16.90 -1.18 -10.72
C LEU A 238 -16.90 0.14 -9.92
N GLU A 239 -16.46 0.13 -8.67
CA GLU A 239 -16.50 1.33 -7.82
C GLU A 239 -15.41 2.32 -8.24
N LYS A 240 -15.81 3.57 -8.47
CA LYS A 240 -14.89 4.69 -8.75
C LYS A 240 -14.35 5.25 -7.44
N LYS A 241 -13.02 5.35 -7.34
CA LYS A 241 -12.31 5.90 -6.17
C LYS A 241 -11.23 6.88 -6.65
N PRO A 242 -10.83 7.88 -5.85
CA PRO A 242 -9.70 8.74 -6.17
C PRO A 242 -8.45 7.92 -6.51
N GLY A 243 -7.78 8.28 -7.61
CA GLY A 243 -6.58 7.58 -8.09
C GLY A 243 -6.80 6.19 -8.69
N LYS A 244 -7.99 5.59 -8.58
CA LYS A 244 -8.27 4.28 -9.18
C LYS A 244 -8.48 4.39 -10.68
N ILE A 245 -7.79 3.53 -11.43
CA ILE A 245 -7.94 3.44 -12.87
C ILE A 245 -9.10 2.50 -13.22
N ASP A 246 -10.14 3.09 -13.83
CA ASP A 246 -11.29 2.36 -14.34
C ASP A 246 -10.93 1.56 -15.60
N ILE A 247 -11.21 0.25 -15.58
CA ILE A 247 -11.04 -0.66 -16.71
C ILE A 247 -12.38 -0.81 -17.44
N ILE A 248 -12.39 -0.48 -18.73
CA ILE A 248 -13.54 -0.48 -19.63
C ILE A 248 -13.72 -1.87 -20.24
N ASP A 249 -12.63 -2.47 -20.75
CA ASP A 249 -12.68 -3.75 -21.46
C ASP A 249 -12.36 -4.94 -20.56
N SER A 250 -13.37 -5.78 -20.31
CA SER A 250 -13.21 -7.13 -19.76
C SER A 250 -13.58 -8.26 -20.74
N ASP A 251 -14.39 -7.97 -21.78
CA ASP A 251 -14.88 -8.94 -22.79
C ASP A 251 -15.53 -8.22 -24.00
N LEU A 252 -15.25 -6.93 -24.22
CA LEU A 252 -15.82 -6.12 -25.31
C LEU A 252 -15.25 -6.52 -26.68
N HIS A 253 -14.10 -7.21 -26.73
CA HIS A 253 -13.32 -7.46 -27.96
C HIS A 253 -13.11 -6.17 -28.77
N ALA A 254 -13.21 -5.02 -28.12
CA ALA A 254 -13.14 -3.72 -28.74
C ALA A 254 -11.69 -3.29 -28.74
N HIS A 255 -11.12 -3.15 -29.93
CA HIS A 255 -9.80 -2.58 -30.12
C HIS A 255 -9.96 -1.06 -30.20
N PHE A 256 -9.74 -0.36 -29.10
CA PHE A 256 -9.75 1.11 -29.05
C PHE A 256 -8.45 1.66 -29.62
N GLU A 257 -8.19 1.38 -30.87
CA GLU A 257 -6.92 1.68 -31.50
C GLU A 257 -7.00 3.04 -32.21
N GLU A 258 -6.70 4.12 -31.49
CA GLU A 258 -6.68 5.48 -32.05
C GLU A 258 -5.30 5.79 -32.65
N GLU A 259 -5.28 6.10 -33.96
CA GLU A 259 -4.04 6.47 -34.68
C GLU A 259 -3.51 7.84 -34.23
N HIS A 260 -4.41 8.80 -33.97
CA HIS A 260 -4.07 10.17 -33.56
C HIS A 260 -4.74 10.52 -32.23
N ILE A 261 -3.93 11.01 -31.29
CA ILE A 261 -4.39 11.38 -29.94
C ILE A 261 -3.82 12.75 -29.59
N THR A 262 -4.67 13.63 -29.05
CA THR A 262 -4.24 14.94 -28.56
C THR A 262 -4.25 14.97 -27.04
N LEU A 263 -3.13 15.36 -26.43
CA LEU A 263 -2.97 15.61 -25.01
C LEU A 263 -2.77 17.11 -24.79
N GLN A 264 -3.56 17.70 -23.90
CA GLN A 264 -3.48 19.12 -23.57
C GLN A 264 -3.34 19.31 -22.07
N GLN A 265 -2.37 20.13 -21.66
CA GLN A 265 -2.32 20.69 -20.32
C GLN A 265 -3.39 21.78 -20.19
N ILE A 266 -4.28 21.65 -19.21
CA ILE A 266 -5.44 22.52 -19.00
C ILE A 266 -5.43 23.09 -17.58
N LEU A 267 -6.07 24.25 -17.38
CA LEU A 267 -6.40 24.74 -16.05
C LEU A 267 -7.73 24.13 -15.60
N LEU A 268 -7.72 23.46 -14.45
CA LEU A 268 -8.92 22.87 -13.86
C LEU A 268 -9.74 23.93 -13.11
N ALA A 269 -10.99 23.58 -12.76
CA ALA A 269 -11.92 24.50 -12.13
C ALA A 269 -11.49 24.96 -10.72
N ASP A 270 -10.63 24.18 -10.06
CA ASP A 270 -10.00 24.50 -8.78
C ASP A 270 -8.77 25.43 -8.92
N GLY A 271 -8.43 25.84 -10.16
CA GLY A 271 -7.28 26.67 -10.46
C GLY A 271 -5.95 25.92 -10.53
N GLN A 272 -5.95 24.59 -10.43
CA GLN A 272 -4.75 23.77 -10.55
C GLN A 272 -4.50 23.34 -12.01
N ASP A 273 -3.24 23.12 -12.35
CA ASP A 273 -2.87 22.50 -13.62
C ASP A 273 -3.35 21.04 -13.67
N GLY A 274 -3.90 20.65 -14.81
CA GLY A 274 -4.32 19.29 -15.10
C GLY A 274 -4.11 18.92 -16.56
N TRP A 275 -4.61 17.74 -16.93
CA TRP A 275 -4.41 17.14 -18.23
C TRP A 275 -5.73 16.63 -18.80
N ALA A 276 -5.88 16.79 -20.11
CA ALA A 276 -7.00 16.30 -20.88
C ALA A 276 -6.52 15.46 -22.07
N ILE A 277 -7.24 14.38 -22.36
CA ILE A 277 -7.03 13.57 -23.56
C ILE A 277 -8.23 13.69 -24.50
N PHE A 278 -7.93 13.91 -25.77
CA PHE A 278 -8.89 14.04 -26.86
C PHE A 278 -8.58 13.06 -27.97
N ARG A 279 -9.63 12.68 -28.70
CA ARG A 279 -9.53 11.85 -29.88
C ARG A 279 -9.14 12.68 -31.11
N GLY A 280 -8.24 12.14 -31.93
CA GLY A 280 -7.79 12.77 -33.16
C GLY A 280 -6.67 13.78 -32.96
N GLN A 281 -6.22 14.35 -34.07
CA GLN A 281 -5.27 15.47 -34.09
C GLN A 281 -6.07 16.76 -34.05
N LEU A 282 -5.94 17.52 -32.96
CA LEU A 282 -6.64 18.78 -32.74
C LEU A 282 -5.63 19.91 -32.50
N GLU A 283 -5.94 21.09 -33.01
CA GLU A 283 -5.26 22.31 -32.61
C GLU A 283 -5.74 22.78 -31.23
N GLU A 284 -4.93 23.61 -30.56
CA GLU A 284 -5.23 24.08 -29.20
C GLU A 284 -6.60 24.79 -29.10
N LYS A 285 -6.96 25.58 -30.12
CA LYS A 285 -8.26 26.29 -30.19
C LYS A 285 -9.44 25.34 -30.38
N GLU A 286 -9.24 24.24 -31.10
CA GLU A 286 -10.30 23.26 -31.37
C GLU A 286 -10.64 22.44 -30.12
N CYS A 287 -9.65 22.20 -29.25
CA CYS A 287 -9.81 21.45 -28.01
C CYS A 287 -10.89 22.04 -27.10
N ALA A 288 -11.07 23.36 -27.10
CA ALA A 288 -12.12 24.03 -26.32
C ALA A 288 -13.56 23.67 -26.75
N SER A 289 -13.74 23.28 -28.02
CA SER A 289 -15.04 22.93 -28.60
C SER A 289 -15.33 21.42 -28.65
N ARG A 290 -14.35 20.59 -28.24
CA ARG A 290 -14.42 19.13 -28.33
C ARG A 290 -14.67 18.48 -26.97
N THR A 291 -15.33 17.33 -26.99
CA THR A 291 -15.50 16.50 -25.80
C THR A 291 -14.18 15.82 -25.44
N THR A 292 -13.77 15.95 -24.18
CA THR A 292 -12.62 15.20 -23.65
C THR A 292 -13.02 13.77 -23.37
N LEU A 293 -12.13 12.83 -23.68
CA LEU A 293 -12.29 11.43 -23.27
C LEU A 293 -12.13 11.29 -21.74
N ARG A 294 -11.14 11.98 -21.17
CA ARG A 294 -10.88 12.03 -19.73
C ARG A 294 -10.10 13.30 -19.37
N LYS A 295 -10.28 13.78 -18.13
CA LYS A 295 -9.52 14.86 -17.50
C LYS A 295 -9.03 14.40 -16.13
N THR A 296 -7.78 14.70 -15.79
CA THR A 296 -7.14 14.34 -14.50
C THR A 296 -6.17 15.44 -14.08
N GLN A 297 -5.78 15.49 -12.80
CA GLN A 297 -4.69 16.38 -12.34
C GLN A 297 -3.31 15.84 -12.77
N SER A 298 -3.17 14.52 -12.83
CA SER A 298 -1.93 13.81 -13.15
C SER A 298 -1.87 13.39 -14.62
N LEU A 299 -0.73 13.64 -15.29
CA LEU A 299 -0.47 13.09 -16.62
C LEU A 299 -0.32 11.57 -16.54
N LEU A 300 0.40 11.05 -15.55
CA LEU A 300 0.59 9.61 -15.41
C LEU A 300 -0.74 8.87 -15.22
N GLU A 301 -1.69 9.42 -14.46
CA GLU A 301 -3.03 8.84 -14.31
C GLU A 301 -3.76 8.75 -15.65
N LEU A 302 -3.69 9.81 -16.45
CA LEU A 302 -4.30 9.86 -17.78
C LEU A 302 -3.71 8.80 -18.72
N LEU A 303 -2.38 8.65 -18.69
CA LEU A 303 -1.66 7.66 -19.50
C LEU A 303 -1.85 6.25 -18.97
N ALA A 304 -1.91 6.04 -17.66
CA ALA A 304 -2.19 4.74 -17.06
C ALA A 304 -3.61 4.28 -17.44
N TRP A 305 -4.58 5.20 -17.43
CA TRP A 305 -5.93 4.91 -17.90
C TRP A 305 -5.99 4.56 -19.39
N GLY A 306 -5.31 5.34 -20.25
CA GLY A 306 -5.24 5.02 -21.68
C GLY A 306 -4.55 3.69 -21.96
N ALA A 307 -3.45 3.39 -21.27
CA ALA A 307 -2.71 2.13 -21.41
C ALA A 307 -3.53 0.93 -20.90
N ALA A 308 -4.17 1.03 -19.73
CA ALA A 308 -5.01 -0.03 -19.17
C ALA A 308 -6.21 -0.36 -20.08
N ASN A 309 -6.70 0.62 -20.81
CA ASN A 309 -7.82 0.49 -21.75
C ASN A 309 -7.38 0.31 -23.21
N ARG A 310 -6.09 0.03 -23.46
CA ARG A 310 -5.53 -0.23 -24.81
C ARG A 310 -5.79 0.89 -25.82
N LEU A 311 -5.89 2.14 -25.36
CA LEU A 311 -6.09 3.31 -26.20
C LEU A 311 -4.87 3.62 -27.09
N PHE A 312 -3.67 3.23 -26.64
CA PHE A 312 -2.41 3.56 -27.30
C PHE A 312 -1.86 2.37 -28.09
N GLN A 313 -1.63 2.57 -29.39
CA GLN A 313 -0.87 1.66 -30.25
C GLN A 313 0.64 1.93 -30.16
N ARG A 314 1.46 1.02 -30.72
CA ARG A 314 2.92 1.23 -30.82
C ARG A 314 3.29 2.42 -31.72
N ASN A 315 2.43 2.75 -32.67
CA ASN A 315 2.57 3.78 -33.70
C ASN A 315 1.55 4.92 -33.54
N SER A 316 0.84 5.01 -32.41
CA SER A 316 -0.04 6.15 -32.15
C SER A 316 0.76 7.46 -32.21
N ILE A 317 0.21 8.44 -32.92
CA ILE A 317 0.79 9.76 -33.09
C ILE A 317 0.16 10.70 -32.07
N PHE A 318 1.01 11.32 -31.25
CA PHE A 318 0.58 12.23 -30.19
C PHE A 318 0.79 13.69 -30.59
N THR A 319 -0.28 14.46 -30.55
CA THR A 319 -0.24 15.93 -30.53
C THR A 319 -0.22 16.39 -29.09
N LEU A 320 0.76 17.20 -28.72
CA LEU A 320 0.98 17.61 -27.33
C LEU A 320 0.93 19.13 -27.24
N HIS A 321 -0.02 19.64 -26.45
CA HIS A 321 -0.17 21.07 -26.14
C HIS A 321 0.17 21.28 -24.66
N THR A 322 1.31 21.91 -24.37
CA THR A 322 1.80 22.14 -23.00
C THR A 322 2.06 23.61 -22.75
N GLN A 323 1.79 24.06 -21.53
CA GLN A 323 2.11 25.43 -21.09
C GLN A 323 3.31 25.43 -20.15
N ASN A 324 3.22 24.69 -19.03
CA ASN A 324 4.23 24.67 -17.98
C ASN A 324 5.06 23.37 -17.98
N SER A 325 4.53 22.28 -18.51
CA SER A 325 5.22 20.99 -18.57
C SER A 325 6.37 21.00 -19.58
N LYS A 326 7.44 20.23 -19.28
CA LYS A 326 8.58 19.97 -20.19
C LYS A 326 8.51 18.59 -20.84
N ILE A 327 7.37 17.89 -20.72
CA ILE A 327 7.17 16.58 -21.33
C ILE A 327 7.40 16.65 -22.84
N THR A 328 8.18 15.70 -23.36
CA THR A 328 8.38 15.55 -24.81
C THR A 328 7.64 14.32 -25.33
N THR A 329 7.41 14.26 -26.64
CA THR A 329 6.82 13.07 -27.29
C THR A 329 7.67 11.81 -27.07
N ALA A 330 8.99 11.94 -26.98
CA ALA A 330 9.89 10.82 -26.66
C ALA A 330 9.74 10.33 -25.21
N GLU A 331 9.53 11.25 -24.25
CA GLU A 331 9.18 10.90 -22.87
C GLU A 331 7.89 10.13 -22.82
N LEU A 332 6.87 10.68 -23.48
CA LEU A 332 5.51 10.18 -23.49
C LEU A 332 5.49 8.73 -23.98
N HIS A 333 6.13 8.44 -25.10
CA HIS A 333 6.28 7.08 -25.61
C HIS A 333 7.03 6.16 -24.65
N SER A 334 8.04 6.67 -23.93
CA SER A 334 8.80 5.89 -22.97
C SER A 334 7.98 5.56 -21.72
N ILE A 335 7.18 6.50 -21.21
CA ILE A 335 6.24 6.30 -20.11
C ILE A 335 5.19 5.28 -20.51
N ILE A 336 4.53 5.45 -21.66
CA ILE A 336 3.49 4.53 -22.18
C ILE A 336 4.06 3.12 -22.36
N ARG A 337 5.29 2.98 -22.88
CA ARG A 337 5.95 1.66 -23.03
C ARG A 337 6.17 0.98 -21.69
N ASN A 338 6.62 1.71 -20.67
CA ASN A 338 6.81 1.18 -19.32
C ASN A 338 5.48 0.84 -18.66
N LEU A 339 4.46 1.70 -18.76
CA LEU A 339 3.11 1.42 -18.29
C LEU A 339 2.54 0.14 -18.90
N ASN A 340 2.62 0.00 -20.22
CA ASN A 340 2.17 -1.21 -20.91
C ASN A 340 2.92 -2.47 -20.44
N SER A 341 4.23 -2.37 -20.19
CA SER A 341 5.03 -3.48 -19.66
C SER A 341 4.59 -3.86 -18.24
N LEU A 342 4.41 -2.89 -17.35
CA LEU A 342 3.99 -3.10 -15.97
C LEU A 342 2.57 -3.68 -15.89
N ILE A 343 1.63 -3.14 -16.67
CA ILE A 343 0.24 -3.64 -16.73
C ILE A 343 0.19 -5.08 -17.27
N ARG A 344 1.04 -5.44 -18.25
CA ARG A 344 1.11 -6.82 -18.78
C ARG A 344 1.68 -7.84 -17.79
N LYS A 345 2.57 -7.42 -16.90
CA LYS A 345 3.16 -8.29 -15.86
C LYS A 345 2.22 -8.55 -14.68
N ARG A 346 1.07 -7.89 -14.65
CA ARG A 346 0.06 -8.08 -13.61
C ARG A 346 -0.40 -9.56 -13.57
N PRO A 347 -0.58 -10.14 -12.37
CA PRO A 347 -1.19 -11.45 -12.23
C PRO A 347 -2.56 -11.50 -12.94
N ALA A 348 -2.81 -12.57 -13.69
CA ALA A 348 -4.11 -12.79 -14.30
C ALA A 348 -5.17 -12.93 -13.20
N GLU A 349 -6.35 -12.36 -13.42
CA GLU A 349 -7.46 -12.53 -12.49
C GLU A 349 -7.85 -14.01 -12.46
N GLY A 350 -7.61 -14.67 -11.32
CA GLY A 350 -8.01 -16.05 -11.11
C GLY A 350 -9.53 -16.18 -10.97
N ASP A 351 -10.03 -17.41 -11.13
CA ASP A 351 -11.46 -17.70 -10.95
C ASP A 351 -11.90 -17.78 -9.48
N SER A 352 -10.97 -17.70 -8.52
CA SER A 352 -11.26 -17.82 -7.09
C SER A 352 -11.70 -16.50 -6.46
N LEU A 353 -12.71 -16.56 -5.59
CA LEU A 353 -13.14 -15.44 -4.75
C LEU A 353 -12.31 -15.30 -3.46
N GLU A 354 -11.40 -16.24 -3.18
CA GLU A 354 -10.63 -16.30 -1.93
C GLU A 354 -9.80 -15.05 -1.67
N ILE A 355 -9.29 -14.39 -2.71
CA ILE A 355 -8.52 -13.14 -2.60
C ILE A 355 -9.32 -12.02 -1.93
N TYR A 356 -10.66 -12.07 -2.02
CA TYR A 356 -11.56 -11.09 -1.43
C TYR A 356 -11.89 -11.40 0.03
N ASN A 357 -11.42 -12.51 0.61
CA ASN A 357 -11.59 -12.80 2.05
C ASN A 357 -10.82 -11.79 2.91
N HIS A 358 -9.68 -11.33 2.41
CA HIS A 358 -8.82 -10.39 3.09
C HIS A 358 -8.96 -8.98 2.50
N SER A 359 -8.59 -7.98 3.29
CA SER A 359 -8.42 -6.60 2.81
C SER A 359 -7.39 -6.54 1.67
N PRO A 360 -7.52 -5.57 0.75
CA PRO A 360 -6.56 -5.42 -0.35
C PRO A 360 -5.16 -5.13 0.22
N HIS A 361 -4.14 -5.74 -0.37
CA HIS A 361 -2.74 -5.51 -0.03
C HIS A 361 -1.91 -5.20 -1.29
N LEU A 362 -0.75 -4.60 -1.07
CA LEU A 362 0.18 -4.25 -2.13
C LEU A 362 0.82 -5.50 -2.76
N VAL A 363 0.69 -5.66 -4.07
CA VAL A 363 1.35 -6.75 -4.84
C VAL A 363 2.60 -6.24 -5.54
N SER A 364 2.46 -5.11 -6.23
CA SER A 364 3.60 -4.43 -6.86
C SER A 364 3.35 -2.94 -7.01
N THR A 365 4.44 -2.17 -7.10
CA THR A 365 4.37 -0.73 -7.31
C THR A 365 5.47 -0.24 -8.26
N ALA A 366 5.26 0.90 -8.92
CA ALA A 366 6.30 1.60 -9.65
C ALA A 366 6.27 3.08 -9.33
N LEU A 367 7.44 3.66 -9.01
CA LEU A 367 7.60 5.09 -8.77
C LEU A 367 8.04 5.78 -10.05
N PHE A 368 7.25 6.73 -10.55
CA PHE A 368 7.60 7.58 -11.68
C PHE A 368 8.03 8.94 -11.14
N ILE A 369 9.31 9.25 -11.27
CA ILE A 369 9.96 10.40 -10.65
C ILE A 369 10.21 11.48 -11.71
N ASN A 370 9.74 12.70 -11.43
CA ASN A 370 9.86 13.90 -12.27
C ASN A 370 9.21 13.79 -13.66
N VAL A 371 8.01 13.21 -13.73
CA VAL A 371 7.28 13.09 -15.00
C VAL A 371 7.02 14.46 -15.62
N GLY A 372 7.53 14.69 -16.84
CA GLY A 372 7.36 15.96 -17.54
C GLY A 372 8.06 17.15 -16.89
N MET A 373 9.05 16.90 -16.02
CA MET A 373 9.82 17.92 -15.32
C MET A 373 11.32 17.77 -15.62
N ASN A 374 12.04 18.89 -15.72
CA ASN A 374 13.49 18.87 -15.76
C ASN A 374 14.04 19.00 -14.33
N PRO A 375 14.68 17.96 -13.76
CA PRO A 375 15.15 17.99 -12.38
C PRO A 375 16.29 18.98 -12.13
N VAL A 376 16.94 19.48 -13.19
CA VAL A 376 18.11 20.36 -13.07
C VAL A 376 18.07 21.47 -14.13
N PRO A 377 17.23 22.51 -13.95
CA PRO A 377 17.06 23.55 -14.96
C PRO A 377 18.33 24.39 -15.22
N ASP A 378 19.23 24.53 -14.23
CA ASP A 378 20.39 25.44 -14.28
C ASP A 378 21.76 24.78 -14.56
N MET A 379 21.82 23.45 -14.76
CA MET A 379 23.11 22.79 -15.02
C MET A 379 23.76 23.15 -16.38
N GLU A 380 23.02 23.79 -17.28
CA GLU A 380 23.56 24.36 -18.52
C GLU A 380 24.63 25.45 -18.28
N LYS A 381 24.75 25.98 -17.04
CA LYS A 381 25.71 27.04 -16.67
C LYS A 381 27.02 26.52 -16.03
N GLY A 382 27.28 25.21 -16.02
CA GLY A 382 28.57 24.63 -15.62
C GLY A 382 28.96 24.71 -14.14
N ARG A 383 28.08 25.17 -13.24
CA ARG A 383 28.39 25.46 -11.82
C ARG A 383 28.43 24.25 -10.87
N HIS A 384 28.06 23.05 -11.32
CA HIS A 384 27.95 21.86 -10.44
C HIS A 384 29.06 20.81 -10.62
N LEU A 385 30.12 21.12 -11.39
CA LEU A 385 31.15 20.14 -11.79
C LEU A 385 32.31 19.95 -10.79
N MET A 386 32.35 20.70 -9.68
CA MET A 386 33.51 20.74 -8.77
C MET A 386 33.36 19.91 -7.49
N SER A 387 32.29 19.14 -7.33
CA SER A 387 32.04 18.32 -6.13
C SER A 387 31.94 16.84 -6.46
N ASN A 388 32.50 15.99 -5.60
CA ASN A 388 32.40 14.53 -5.70
C ASN A 388 31.02 13.99 -5.25
N ARG A 389 30.14 14.84 -4.72
CA ARG A 389 28.79 14.44 -4.26
C ARG A 389 27.87 14.20 -5.45
N SER A 390 27.54 12.93 -5.66
CA SER A 390 26.74 12.46 -6.79
C SER A 390 25.36 11.90 -6.42
N ASP A 391 25.03 11.89 -5.12
CA ASP A 391 23.71 11.49 -4.64
C ASP A 391 22.60 12.38 -5.21
N SER A 392 21.48 11.77 -5.61
CA SER A 392 20.36 12.48 -6.26
C SER A 392 19.47 13.22 -5.26
N LEU A 393 19.50 12.86 -3.97
CA LEU A 393 18.74 13.57 -2.93
C LEU A 393 19.52 14.75 -2.35
N SER A 394 20.85 14.74 -2.44
CA SER A 394 21.75 15.80 -1.95
C SER A 394 22.92 16.04 -2.91
N TYR A 395 22.63 16.58 -4.10
CA TYR A 395 23.58 16.64 -5.21
C TYR A 395 24.51 17.86 -5.17
N GLY A 396 25.79 17.64 -5.49
CA GLY A 396 26.78 18.70 -5.70
C GLY A 396 27.18 19.45 -4.42
N ALA A 397 27.87 20.58 -4.59
CA ALA A 397 28.34 21.38 -3.45
C ALA A 397 27.19 22.04 -2.68
N MET A 398 26.13 22.44 -3.39
CA MET A 398 24.94 23.11 -2.85
C MET A 398 23.87 22.13 -2.34
N ARG A 399 24.17 20.82 -2.30
CA ARG A 399 23.26 19.78 -1.79
C ARG A 399 21.83 19.90 -2.34
N THR A 400 21.71 20.02 -3.65
CA THR A 400 20.41 20.21 -4.31
C THR A 400 19.67 18.88 -4.46
N ASN A 401 18.38 18.83 -4.13
CA ASN A 401 17.53 17.69 -4.42
C ASN A 401 17.15 17.62 -5.91
N MET A 402 17.17 16.42 -6.47
CA MET A 402 16.72 16.13 -7.84
C MET A 402 15.36 15.46 -7.93
N VAL A 403 14.71 15.12 -6.82
CA VAL A 403 13.38 14.47 -6.75
C VAL A 403 12.32 15.51 -6.43
N HIS A 404 11.65 16.03 -7.46
CA HIS A 404 10.67 17.12 -7.33
C HIS A 404 9.24 16.64 -7.32
N SER A 405 8.94 15.53 -8.00
CA SER A 405 7.62 14.91 -7.96
C SER A 405 7.72 13.40 -8.09
N VAL A 406 6.80 12.70 -7.44
CA VAL A 406 6.73 11.24 -7.45
C VAL A 406 5.29 10.83 -7.67
N GLU A 407 5.04 10.15 -8.78
CA GLU A 407 3.76 9.54 -9.09
C GLU A 407 3.89 8.02 -8.96
N GLN A 408 3.13 7.44 -8.03
CA GLN A 408 3.19 6.04 -7.68
C GLN A 408 2.07 5.26 -8.37
N LEU A 409 2.42 4.29 -9.20
CA LEU A 409 1.52 3.26 -9.72
C LEU A 409 1.48 2.07 -8.75
N ILE A 410 0.29 1.60 -8.39
CA ILE A 410 0.08 0.50 -7.44
C ILE A 410 -0.83 -0.56 -8.04
N PHE A 411 -0.44 -1.82 -7.90
CA PHE A 411 -1.27 -2.98 -8.17
C PHE A 411 -1.62 -3.67 -6.85
N THR A 412 -2.91 -3.90 -6.62
CA THR A 412 -3.42 -4.54 -5.40
C THR A 412 -3.78 -6.01 -5.64
N SER A 413 -3.88 -6.77 -4.56
CA SER A 413 -4.38 -8.15 -4.59
C SER A 413 -5.84 -8.27 -5.06
N TRP A 414 -6.61 -7.19 -4.95
CA TRP A 414 -7.97 -7.08 -5.49
C TRP A 414 -8.01 -6.67 -6.95
N HIS A 415 -6.90 -6.79 -7.68
CA HIS A 415 -6.87 -6.53 -9.12
C HIS A 415 -7.18 -5.06 -9.46
N GLU A 416 -7.00 -4.13 -8.51
CA GLU A 416 -7.13 -2.70 -8.73
C GLU A 416 -5.79 -2.09 -9.18
N ILE A 417 -5.87 -1.05 -10.01
CA ILE A 417 -4.74 -0.20 -10.39
C ILE A 417 -4.98 1.16 -9.77
N LEU A 418 -4.07 1.62 -8.93
CA LEU A 418 -4.16 2.91 -8.23
C LEU A 418 -2.98 3.81 -8.63
N ILE A 419 -3.23 5.11 -8.66
CA ILE A 419 -2.23 6.15 -8.82
C ILE A 419 -2.28 7.04 -7.57
N ARG A 420 -1.11 7.32 -7.00
CA ARG A 420 -0.93 8.34 -5.97
C ARG A 420 0.11 9.35 -6.44
N ARG A 421 0.02 10.59 -5.98
CA ARG A 421 0.93 11.67 -6.35
C ARG A 421 1.48 12.30 -5.08
N TYR A 422 2.77 12.60 -5.11
CA TYR A 422 3.50 13.24 -4.04
C TYR A 422 4.43 14.30 -4.63
N GLU A 423 4.64 15.40 -3.90
CA GLU A 423 5.40 16.56 -4.36
C GLU A 423 6.58 16.83 -3.43
N GLY A 424 7.72 17.20 -4.03
CA GLY A 424 8.94 17.52 -3.32
C GLY A 424 9.60 16.33 -2.62
N LEU A 425 10.62 16.66 -1.82
CA LEU A 425 11.38 15.67 -1.05
C LEU A 425 10.54 15.09 0.10
N ASP A 426 9.79 15.92 0.82
CA ASP A 426 8.86 15.47 1.87
C ASP A 426 7.82 14.50 1.28
N GLY A 427 7.27 14.82 0.11
CA GLY A 427 6.35 13.94 -0.59
C GLY A 427 7.00 12.61 -1.02
N PHE A 428 8.28 12.61 -1.38
CA PHE A 428 9.00 11.35 -1.62
C PHE A 428 9.10 10.51 -0.33
N MET A 429 9.36 11.13 0.83
CA MET A 429 9.38 10.41 2.11
C MET A 429 8.00 9.89 2.51
N ASP A 430 6.94 10.69 2.31
CA ASP A 430 5.54 10.26 2.46
C ASP A 430 5.22 9.05 1.56
N CYS A 431 5.66 9.08 0.30
CA CYS A 431 5.48 7.97 -0.63
C CYS A 431 6.11 6.67 -0.12
N LEU A 432 7.35 6.74 0.39
CA LEU A 432 8.03 5.58 0.97
C LEU A 432 7.28 5.06 2.20
N ARG A 433 6.89 5.95 3.12
CA ARG A 433 6.10 5.62 4.30
C ARG A 433 4.80 4.89 3.93
N ASP A 434 4.02 5.50 3.04
CA ASP A 434 2.70 5.01 2.66
C ASP A 434 2.77 3.69 1.89
N THR A 435 3.84 3.49 1.11
CA THR A 435 4.11 2.22 0.41
C THR A 435 4.32 1.09 1.41
N ILE A 436 5.21 1.30 2.38
CA ILE A 436 5.52 0.29 3.39
C ILE A 436 4.31 0.04 4.29
N ASN A 437 3.62 1.09 4.74
CA ASN A 437 2.43 0.94 5.56
C ASN A 437 1.31 0.19 4.82
N PHE A 438 1.14 0.42 3.52
CA PHE A 438 0.17 -0.34 2.73
C PHE A 438 0.57 -1.83 2.58
N ALA A 439 1.87 -2.12 2.46
CA ALA A 439 2.37 -3.49 2.47
C ALA A 439 2.14 -4.19 3.83
N LEU A 440 2.36 -3.46 4.94
CA LEU A 440 2.19 -3.98 6.30
C LEU A 440 0.72 -4.18 6.71
N ALA A 441 -0.20 -3.39 6.15
CA ALA A 441 -1.57 -3.21 6.66
C ALA A 441 -2.42 -4.49 6.84
N ASN A 442 -2.02 -5.65 6.28
CA ASN A 442 -2.79 -6.90 6.37
C ASN A 442 -1.92 -8.16 6.35
N GLN A 443 -0.64 -8.05 6.70
CA GLN A 443 0.22 -9.23 6.81
C GLN A 443 0.15 -9.78 8.23
N PRO A 444 0.02 -11.10 8.42
CA PRO A 444 0.44 -11.72 9.68
C PRO A 444 1.89 -11.31 9.97
N LYS A 445 2.38 -11.49 11.21
CA LYS A 445 3.76 -11.18 11.61
C LYS A 445 4.81 -12.01 10.85
N GLU A 446 4.85 -11.89 9.53
CA GLU A 446 5.85 -12.42 8.63
C GLU A 446 6.96 -11.39 8.52
N SER A 447 8.19 -11.87 8.57
CA SER A 447 9.40 -11.03 8.58
C SER A 447 9.70 -10.40 7.22
N THR A 448 9.02 -10.81 6.15
CA THR A 448 9.29 -10.36 4.78
C THR A 448 8.16 -9.54 4.21
N LEU A 449 8.49 -8.50 3.44
CA LEU A 449 7.54 -7.66 2.69
C LEU A 449 7.48 -8.14 1.21
N PRO A 450 6.51 -8.98 0.83
CA PRO A 450 6.45 -9.67 -0.47
C PRO A 450 5.82 -8.78 -1.55
N PHE A 451 6.39 -7.59 -1.80
CA PHE A 451 6.01 -6.78 -2.96
C PHE A 451 7.22 -6.48 -3.84
N HIS A 452 6.95 -6.38 -5.14
CA HIS A 452 7.93 -5.94 -6.14
C HIS A 452 7.81 -4.45 -6.39
N PHE A 453 8.93 -3.78 -6.60
CA PHE A 453 8.93 -2.37 -6.95
C PHE A 453 9.98 -2.03 -7.99
N ASP A 454 9.66 -1.01 -8.79
CA ASP A 454 10.57 -0.38 -9.73
C ASP A 454 10.50 1.13 -9.61
N CYS A 455 11.58 1.82 -9.98
CA CYS A 455 11.66 3.27 -10.02
C CYS A 455 12.07 3.69 -11.42
N LEU A 456 11.39 4.70 -11.96
CA LEU A 456 11.54 5.19 -13.31
C LEU A 456 11.66 6.70 -13.27
N SER A 457 12.59 7.24 -14.06
CA SER A 457 12.69 8.67 -14.31
C SER A 457 13.10 8.86 -15.76
N PHE A 458 12.77 10.01 -16.33
CA PHE A 458 12.86 10.25 -17.77
C PHE A 458 13.55 11.58 -18.09
N ASN A 459 13.96 11.72 -19.35
CA ASN A 459 14.36 12.99 -19.98
C ASN A 459 15.29 13.91 -19.17
N SER A 460 16.30 13.31 -18.56
CA SER A 460 17.44 14.02 -17.96
C SER A 460 18.71 13.19 -18.14
N PRO A 461 19.89 13.80 -18.32
CA PRO A 461 21.16 13.08 -18.26
C PRO A 461 21.34 12.29 -16.95
N ARG A 462 20.66 12.69 -15.87
CA ARG A 462 20.69 12.06 -14.54
C ARG A 462 19.48 11.16 -14.26
N ALA A 463 18.55 10.98 -15.20
CA ALA A 463 17.32 10.21 -15.00
C ALA A 463 17.59 8.79 -14.46
N ARG A 464 18.60 8.10 -15.01
CA ARG A 464 19.00 6.77 -14.52
C ARG A 464 19.50 6.81 -13.08
N SER A 465 20.32 7.79 -12.71
CA SER A 465 20.84 7.95 -11.34
C SER A 465 19.71 8.23 -10.35
N ILE A 466 18.77 9.10 -10.71
CA ILE A 466 17.59 9.42 -9.89
C ILE A 466 16.73 8.17 -9.65
N ALA A 467 16.42 7.44 -10.73
CA ALA A 467 15.63 6.21 -10.66
C ALA A 467 16.30 5.13 -9.80
N LEU A 468 17.59 4.88 -10.02
CA LEU A 468 18.36 3.92 -9.21
C LEU A 468 18.39 4.35 -7.75
N ARG A 469 18.62 5.65 -7.48
CA ARG A 469 18.67 6.15 -6.12
C ARG A 469 17.35 5.97 -5.38
N GLY A 470 16.22 6.29 -6.02
CA GLY A 470 14.90 6.04 -5.43
C GLY A 470 14.66 4.55 -5.16
N LYS A 471 15.16 3.67 -6.04
CA LYS A 471 15.11 2.21 -5.83
C LYS A 471 15.96 1.76 -4.64
N ASP A 472 17.17 2.29 -4.52
CA ASP A 472 18.12 1.95 -3.46
C ASP A 472 17.61 2.38 -2.08
N VAL A 473 16.99 3.56 -1.97
CA VAL A 473 16.39 4.04 -0.71
C VAL A 473 15.22 3.13 -0.30
N LEU A 474 14.29 2.83 -1.20
CA LEU A 474 13.16 1.95 -0.88
C LEU A 474 13.63 0.53 -0.54
N GLN A 475 14.65 0.01 -1.24
CA GLN A 475 15.25 -1.29 -0.94
C GLN A 475 15.94 -1.30 0.43
N SER A 476 16.66 -0.23 0.78
CA SER A 476 17.39 -0.13 2.05
C SER A 476 16.43 0.01 3.23
N LEU A 477 15.37 0.81 3.07
CA LEU A 477 14.28 0.90 4.04
C LEU A 477 13.60 -0.46 4.22
N LYS A 478 13.24 -1.15 3.13
CA LYS A 478 12.66 -2.50 3.18
C LYS A 478 13.57 -3.47 3.94
N THR A 479 14.85 -3.57 3.54
CA THR A 479 15.85 -4.44 4.17
C THR A 479 16.04 -4.14 5.66
N THR A 480 16.02 -2.86 6.04
CA THR A 480 16.14 -2.44 7.45
C THR A 480 14.99 -2.98 8.29
N LEU A 481 13.77 -2.98 7.75
CA LEU A 481 12.59 -3.48 8.46
C LEU A 481 12.54 -5.01 8.50
N GLU A 482 13.03 -5.69 7.47
CA GLU A 482 13.05 -7.17 7.37
C GLU A 482 14.15 -7.79 8.25
N ASN A 483 15.30 -7.10 8.41
CA ASN A 483 16.42 -7.56 9.23
C ASN A 483 16.32 -7.14 10.71
N ALA A 484 15.30 -6.37 11.07
CA ALA A 484 15.14 -5.88 12.43
C ALA A 484 14.85 -7.04 13.41
N PRO A 485 15.43 -7.04 14.63
CA PRO A 485 15.09 -8.03 15.64
C PRO A 485 13.59 -8.02 16.00
N ASP A 486 13.06 -9.15 16.45
CA ASP A 486 11.71 -9.20 16.99
C ASP A 486 11.55 -8.25 18.19
N ASN A 487 10.35 -7.66 18.33
CA ASN A 487 10.03 -6.67 19.37
C ASN A 487 11.00 -5.46 19.41
N SER A 488 11.47 -5.01 18.25
CA SER A 488 12.30 -3.80 18.10
C SER A 488 11.56 -2.69 17.34
N THR A 489 12.06 -1.47 17.45
CA THR A 489 11.58 -0.30 16.71
C THR A 489 12.67 0.18 15.74
N PRO A 490 12.94 -0.53 14.64
CA PRO A 490 14.06 -0.20 13.75
C PRO A 490 13.91 1.20 13.16
N ARG A 491 15.06 1.88 13.05
CA ARG A 491 15.19 3.22 12.49
C ARG A 491 16.05 3.20 11.23
N TYR A 492 15.65 3.98 10.23
CA TYR A 492 16.42 4.18 8.99
C TYR A 492 16.65 5.67 8.76
N LEU A 493 17.91 6.09 8.73
CA LEU A 493 18.30 7.48 8.54
C LEU A 493 18.83 7.69 7.11
N LEU A 494 18.32 8.69 6.42
CA LEU A 494 18.93 9.19 5.18
C LEU A 494 19.10 10.70 5.19
N ARG A 495 19.93 11.18 4.27
CA ARG A 495 20.08 12.62 4.01
C ARG A 495 19.34 13.00 2.74
N GLY A 496 18.71 14.17 2.78
CA GLY A 496 18.14 14.81 1.61
C GLY A 496 18.29 16.32 1.74
N GLU A 497 18.84 16.95 0.70
CA GLU A 497 19.35 18.33 0.76
C GLU A 497 20.37 18.52 1.88
N ASP A 498 20.20 19.57 2.69
CA ASP A 498 20.99 19.87 3.88
C ASP A 498 20.47 19.16 5.15
N HIS A 499 19.34 18.47 5.03
CA HIS A 499 18.59 17.91 6.15
C HIS A 499 18.68 16.38 6.23
N PHE A 500 18.27 15.81 7.36
CA PHE A 500 18.11 14.37 7.53
C PHE A 500 16.64 14.00 7.67
N TYR A 501 16.33 12.76 7.28
CA TYR A 501 15.03 12.16 7.46
C TYR A 501 15.22 10.84 8.20
N LEU A 502 14.52 10.71 9.33
CA LEU A 502 14.55 9.51 10.15
C LEU A 502 13.22 8.80 10.02
N PHE A 503 13.26 7.56 9.54
CA PHE A 503 12.14 6.64 9.55
C PHE A 503 12.19 5.78 10.80
N GLN A 504 11.07 5.54 11.47
CA GLN A 504 10.97 4.60 12.59
C GLN A 504 9.71 3.75 12.49
N LYS A 505 9.86 2.42 12.62
CA LYS A 505 8.73 1.50 12.73
C LYS A 505 8.30 1.38 14.19
N THR A 506 7.01 1.57 14.43
CA THR A 506 6.34 1.40 15.72
C THR A 506 5.13 0.47 15.56
N ASP A 507 4.42 0.17 16.65
CA ASP A 507 3.20 -0.64 16.61
C ASP A 507 2.08 -0.04 15.75
N SER A 508 2.08 1.29 15.58
CA SER A 508 1.10 2.00 14.74
C SER A 508 1.47 2.06 13.26
N GLY A 509 2.65 1.53 12.89
CA GLY A 509 3.19 1.58 11.53
C GLY A 509 4.53 2.30 11.44
N LEU A 510 4.97 2.50 10.21
CA LEU A 510 6.15 3.28 9.86
C LEU A 510 5.82 4.78 9.86
N HIS A 511 6.66 5.57 10.54
CA HIS A 511 6.60 7.02 10.58
C HIS A 511 7.93 7.61 10.11
N HIS A 512 7.92 8.89 9.75
CA HIS A 512 9.15 9.64 9.51
C HIS A 512 9.00 11.10 9.93
N TRP A 513 10.13 11.74 10.20
CA TRP A 513 10.22 13.18 10.43
C TRP A 513 11.56 13.73 9.93
N LYS A 514 11.59 15.05 9.76
CA LYS A 514 12.74 15.80 9.29
C LYS A 514 13.57 16.31 10.48
N LEU A 515 14.89 16.27 10.33
CA LEU A 515 15.88 16.81 11.25
C LEU A 515 16.73 17.84 10.50
N ASP A 516 16.75 19.06 10.99
CA ASP A 516 17.32 20.19 10.24
C ASP A 516 18.85 20.29 10.34
N SER A 517 19.45 19.68 11.36
CA SER A 517 20.88 19.80 11.63
C SER A 517 21.50 18.53 12.22
N ILE A 518 22.83 18.50 12.30
CA ILE A 518 23.56 17.38 12.92
C ILE A 518 23.33 17.34 14.44
N GLU A 519 23.15 18.50 15.07
CA GLU A 519 22.84 18.61 16.50
C GLU A 519 21.48 17.97 16.81
N GLN A 520 20.45 18.28 16.02
CA GLN A 520 19.14 17.62 16.14
C GLN A 520 19.23 16.12 15.90
N LEU A 521 20.11 15.66 15.01
CA LEU A 521 20.36 14.23 14.83
C LEU A 521 20.94 13.59 16.11
N TYR A 522 21.93 14.22 16.74
CA TYR A 522 22.48 13.72 18.00
C TYR A 522 21.44 13.72 19.12
N GLU A 523 20.61 14.76 19.23
CA GLU A 523 19.51 14.84 20.19
C GLU A 523 18.51 13.69 19.99
N GLU A 524 18.13 13.42 18.73
CA GLU A 524 17.20 12.35 18.37
C GLU A 524 17.81 10.96 18.59
N LEU A 525 19.08 10.75 18.23
CA LEU A 525 19.76 9.49 18.52
C LEU A 525 19.93 9.26 20.02
N ALA A 526 20.01 10.33 20.81
CA ALA A 526 20.06 10.30 22.26
C ALA A 526 18.68 10.19 22.93
N SER A 527 17.58 10.24 22.17
CA SER A 527 16.22 10.14 22.72
C SER A 527 15.99 8.74 23.30
N PRO A 528 15.47 8.61 24.55
CA PRO A 528 15.22 7.31 25.15
C PRO A 528 14.17 6.50 24.38
N GLN A 529 14.37 5.17 24.29
CA GLN A 529 13.50 4.29 23.49
C GLN A 529 12.69 3.34 24.37
N THR A 530 11.48 2.96 23.93
CA THR A 530 10.64 2.00 24.70
C THR A 530 11.14 0.57 24.53
N HIS A 531 11.58 0.22 23.32
CA HIS A 531 12.17 -1.06 22.95
C HIS A 531 13.55 -0.83 22.32
N PHE A 532 14.31 -1.90 22.09
CA PHE A 532 15.56 -1.80 21.34
C PHE A 532 15.30 -1.19 19.95
N SER A 533 16.05 -0.16 19.60
CA SER A 533 15.80 0.69 18.44
C SER A 533 17.06 0.83 17.58
N PRO A 534 17.42 -0.22 16.81
CA PRO A 534 18.62 -0.21 15.98
C PRO A 534 18.48 0.84 14.89
N VAL A 535 19.61 1.46 14.50
CA VAL A 535 19.64 2.50 13.47
C VAL A 535 20.48 2.02 12.30
N THR A 536 19.88 1.98 11.12
CA THR A 536 20.58 1.78 9.85
C THR A 536 20.74 3.11 9.15
N PHE A 537 21.95 3.39 8.66
CA PHE A 537 22.27 4.61 7.94
C PHE A 537 22.29 4.34 6.44
N ASP A 538 21.67 5.21 5.67
CA ASP A 538 21.83 5.26 4.23
C ASP A 538 23.29 5.53 3.85
N SER A 539 23.75 4.95 2.74
CA SER A 539 25.14 5.04 2.28
C SER A 539 25.66 6.47 2.05
N HIS A 540 24.76 7.45 1.88
CA HIS A 540 25.10 8.86 1.69
C HIS A 540 24.70 9.76 2.86
N ALA A 541 24.19 9.20 3.97
CA ALA A 541 23.71 9.99 5.10
C ALA A 541 24.83 10.77 5.81
N LEU A 542 25.94 10.10 6.12
CA LEU A 542 27.01 10.62 6.99
C LEU A 542 28.40 10.19 6.51
N GLU A 543 28.86 10.74 5.38
CA GLU A 543 30.14 10.36 4.73
C GLU A 543 31.39 10.55 5.61
N ALA A 544 31.36 11.38 6.66
CA ALA A 544 32.53 11.71 7.49
C ALA A 544 32.30 11.49 8.99
N SER A 545 31.35 10.65 9.37
CA SER A 545 31.02 10.37 10.78
C SER A 545 31.36 8.93 11.16
N PRO A 546 31.80 8.67 12.42
CA PRO A 546 31.95 7.30 12.92
C PRO A 546 30.61 6.61 13.22
N LEU A 547 29.47 7.35 13.26
CA LEU A 547 28.17 6.82 13.68
C LEU A 547 27.71 5.57 12.91
N PRO A 548 27.79 5.49 11.56
CA PRO A 548 27.37 4.28 10.85
C PRO A 548 28.14 3.04 11.34
N ALA A 549 29.47 3.14 11.48
CA ALA A 549 30.30 2.02 11.92
C ALA A 549 30.07 1.65 13.40
N ILE A 550 29.75 2.64 14.24
CA ILE A 550 29.35 2.43 15.64
C ILE A 550 28.04 1.61 15.69
N TYR A 551 27.03 2.02 14.94
CA TYR A 551 25.71 1.38 14.97
C TYR A 551 25.68 -0.01 14.30
N GLU A 552 26.60 -0.33 13.39
CA GLU A 552 26.81 -1.70 12.89
C GLU A 552 27.14 -2.71 14.01
N HIS A 553 27.70 -2.22 15.12
CA HIS A 553 28.03 -3.04 16.27
C HIS A 553 26.89 -3.09 17.30
N ASN A 554 25.82 -2.31 17.15
CA ASN A 554 24.76 -2.17 18.15
C ASN A 554 24.03 -3.49 18.44
N ARG A 555 23.91 -3.87 19.72
CA ARG A 555 23.30 -5.12 20.16
C ARG A 555 22.22 -4.89 21.23
N PRO A 556 21.09 -5.62 21.16
CA PRO A 556 20.05 -5.51 22.16
C PRO A 556 20.54 -5.93 23.54
N GLY A 557 20.24 -5.12 24.57
CA GLY A 557 20.56 -5.43 25.96
C GLY A 557 22.03 -5.21 26.35
N ALA A 558 22.90 -4.78 25.43
CA ALA A 558 24.30 -4.54 25.70
C ALA A 558 24.58 -3.03 25.82
N ILE A 559 25.49 -2.65 26.71
CA ILE A 559 26.06 -1.31 26.72
C ILE A 559 27.39 -1.36 25.99
N GLN A 560 27.59 -0.45 25.04
CA GLN A 560 28.73 -0.47 24.15
C GLN A 560 29.38 0.89 24.10
N LEU A 561 30.63 0.93 24.55
CA LEU A 561 31.41 2.16 24.67
C LEU A 561 32.45 2.18 23.55
N PHE A 562 32.41 3.25 22.76
CA PHE A 562 33.33 3.53 21.67
C PHE A 562 34.07 4.83 21.95
N TYR A 563 35.35 4.88 21.60
CA TYR A 563 36.10 6.13 21.69
C TYR A 563 37.00 6.32 20.47
N LEU A 564 37.05 7.54 19.97
CA LEU A 564 37.94 8.00 18.90
C LEU A 564 38.91 9.02 19.50
N VAL A 565 40.21 8.85 19.26
CA VAL A 565 41.24 9.79 19.75
C VAL A 565 41.80 10.59 18.60
N GLU A 566 41.66 11.91 18.65
CA GLU A 566 42.23 12.88 17.70
C GLU A 566 42.89 14.03 18.46
N ASN A 567 44.17 14.33 18.19
CA ASN A 567 44.89 15.50 18.72
C ASN A 567 44.77 15.75 20.23
N GLU A 568 45.02 14.73 21.07
CA GLU A 568 44.91 14.80 22.54
C GLU A 568 43.48 15.01 23.08
N GLU A 569 42.46 14.92 22.22
CA GLU A 569 41.05 14.85 22.58
C GLU A 569 40.49 13.46 22.26
N ALA A 570 39.49 13.04 23.04
CA ALA A 570 38.70 11.84 22.80
C ALA A 570 37.23 12.20 22.58
N GLU A 571 36.67 11.70 21.48
CA GLU A 571 35.23 11.62 21.28
C GLU A 571 34.73 10.29 21.83
N LEU A 572 33.86 10.35 22.83
CA LEU A 572 33.26 9.19 23.49
C LEU A 572 31.83 9.00 22.98
N PHE A 573 31.49 7.78 22.58
CA PHE A 573 30.15 7.37 22.20
C PHE A 573 29.73 6.18 23.05
N VAL A 574 28.57 6.25 23.69
CA VAL A 574 27.99 5.12 24.43
C VAL A 574 26.63 4.79 23.81
N LEU A 575 26.49 3.58 23.29
CA LEU A 575 25.18 3.01 22.98
C LEU A 575 24.68 2.25 24.20
N ASP A 576 23.49 2.59 24.67
CA ASP A 576 22.88 1.92 25.80
C ASP A 576 22.13 0.64 25.39
N GLU A 577 21.54 -0.03 26.39
CA GLU A 577 20.87 -1.31 26.24
C GLU A 577 19.65 -1.29 25.28
N ARG A 578 19.12 -0.12 24.94
CA ARG A 578 18.03 0.06 23.96
C ARG A 578 18.49 0.73 22.67
N GLY A 579 19.78 1.03 22.53
CA GLY A 579 20.38 1.63 21.34
C GLY A 579 20.25 3.16 21.28
N SER A 580 20.01 3.83 22.42
CA SER A 580 20.11 5.29 22.52
C SER A 580 21.56 5.71 22.68
N LEU A 581 21.92 6.82 22.04
CA LEU A 581 23.27 7.36 22.01
C LEU A 581 23.52 8.32 23.17
N PHE A 582 24.69 8.23 23.78
CA PHE A 582 25.31 9.30 24.55
C PHE A 582 26.63 9.67 23.88
N HIS A 583 26.92 10.96 23.80
CA HIS A 583 28.09 11.48 23.09
C HIS A 583 28.71 12.64 23.86
N GLN A 584 30.04 12.61 24.01
CA GLN A 584 30.79 13.63 24.74
C GLN A 584 32.21 13.77 24.19
N HIS A 585 32.72 15.01 24.19
CA HIS A 585 34.13 15.32 23.97
C HIS A 585 34.84 15.49 25.32
N THR A 586 36.04 14.94 25.46
CA THR A 586 36.88 15.08 26.65
C THR A 586 38.36 15.09 26.29
N ALA A 587 39.20 15.69 27.13
CA ALA A 587 40.65 15.56 27.01
C ALA A 587 41.07 14.08 27.15
N PHE A 588 42.07 13.66 26.38
CA PHE A 588 42.59 12.29 26.36
C PHE A 588 44.02 12.24 26.89
N HIS A 589 44.21 11.63 28.07
CA HIS A 589 45.53 11.35 28.63
C HIS A 589 45.95 9.91 28.33
N ASP A 590 45.13 8.95 28.75
CA ASP A 590 45.33 7.53 28.50
C ASP A 590 43.99 6.77 28.48
N GLN A 591 44.04 5.49 28.13
CA GLN A 591 42.84 4.66 28.03
C GLN A 591 42.15 4.43 29.39
N ASN A 592 42.91 4.30 30.48
CA ASN A 592 42.35 4.04 31.81
C ASN A 592 41.65 5.29 32.34
N SER A 593 42.31 6.46 32.27
CA SER A 593 41.71 7.73 32.72
C SER A 593 40.42 8.09 31.97
N LEU A 594 40.28 7.68 30.70
CA LEU A 594 39.03 7.83 29.95
C LEU A 594 37.96 6.81 30.35
N LEU A 595 38.28 5.51 30.38
CA LEU A 595 37.27 4.44 30.46
C LEU A 595 36.86 4.09 31.89
N GLU A 596 37.76 4.26 32.87
CA GLU A 596 37.53 3.87 34.26
C GLU A 596 36.36 4.63 34.91
N PRO A 597 36.26 5.97 34.80
CA PRO A 597 35.15 6.72 35.41
C PRO A 597 33.79 6.29 34.86
N PHE A 598 33.68 6.07 33.55
CA PHE A 598 32.43 5.60 32.93
C PHE A 598 32.10 4.16 33.30
N THR A 599 33.11 3.30 33.40
CA THR A 599 32.92 1.89 33.78
C THR A 599 32.40 1.76 35.20
N LEU A 600 33.00 2.47 36.17
CA LEU A 600 32.54 2.47 37.56
C LEU A 600 31.13 3.05 37.69
N PHE A 601 30.86 4.15 36.99
CA PHE A 601 29.54 4.79 36.98
C PHE A 601 28.44 3.86 36.48
N ILE A 602 28.66 3.23 35.32
CA ILE A 602 27.69 2.31 34.72
C ILE A 602 27.52 1.06 35.60
N ASP A 603 28.61 0.53 36.19
CA ASP A 603 28.55 -0.62 37.11
C ASP A 603 27.72 -0.31 38.36
N SER A 604 27.89 0.88 38.95
CA SER A 604 27.11 1.31 40.11
C SER A 604 25.61 1.37 39.80
N ILE A 605 25.23 1.94 38.66
CA ILE A 605 23.82 2.05 38.24
C ILE A 605 23.22 0.68 37.97
N LEU A 606 23.94 -0.18 37.22
CA LEU A 606 23.45 -1.51 36.88
C LEU A 606 23.33 -2.40 38.11
N SER A 607 24.28 -2.33 39.05
CA SER A 607 24.24 -3.08 40.31
C SER A 607 23.03 -2.68 41.15
N ARG A 608 22.72 -1.38 41.22
CA ARG A 608 21.53 -0.87 41.91
C ARG A 608 20.23 -1.31 41.22
N GLY A 609 20.18 -1.27 39.90
CA GLY A 609 19.05 -1.75 39.11
C GLY A 609 18.77 -3.24 39.32
N ALA A 610 19.83 -4.07 39.33
CA ALA A 610 19.72 -5.51 39.57
C ALA A 610 19.14 -5.84 40.96
N LEU A 611 19.56 -5.10 41.99
CA LEU A 611 19.03 -5.23 43.35
C LEU A 611 17.53 -4.89 43.45
N LEU A 612 17.07 -3.91 42.66
CA LEU A 612 15.65 -3.51 42.63
C LEU A 612 14.77 -4.51 41.86
N LEU A 613 15.33 -5.25 40.91
CA LEU A 613 14.60 -6.17 40.02
C LEU A 613 14.70 -7.65 40.43
N ASN A 614 15.39 -8.00 41.54
CA ASN A 614 15.66 -9.38 41.98
C ASN A 614 16.31 -10.26 40.89
N ASP A 615 17.07 -9.67 39.97
CA ASP A 615 17.75 -10.39 38.89
C ASP A 615 19.12 -10.87 39.39
N THR A 616 19.22 -12.17 39.73
CA THR A 616 20.41 -12.79 40.37
C THR A 616 21.54 -13.13 39.40
N THR A 617 21.67 -12.43 38.27
CA THR A 617 22.74 -12.67 37.30
C THR A 617 24.09 -12.11 37.81
N GLU A 618 24.89 -12.99 38.45
CA GLU A 618 26.21 -12.74 39.10
C GLU A 618 27.37 -12.28 38.18
N LEU A 619 27.11 -11.56 37.09
CA LEU A 619 28.17 -11.02 36.22
C LEU A 619 28.41 -9.53 36.53
N PRO A 620 29.64 -9.15 36.96
CA PRO A 620 30.04 -7.75 37.11
C PRO A 620 29.84 -6.93 35.83
N ALA A 621 29.51 -5.63 35.90
CA ALA A 621 29.14 -4.87 34.70
C ALA A 621 30.26 -4.67 33.68
N TYR A 622 31.54 -4.75 34.05
CA TYR A 622 32.65 -4.75 33.08
C TYR A 622 32.60 -5.95 32.11
N LYS A 623 31.84 -7.02 32.43
CA LYS A 623 31.52 -8.12 31.50
C LYS A 623 30.24 -7.86 30.67
N ARG A 624 29.44 -6.86 31.05
CA ARG A 624 28.21 -6.42 30.38
C ARG A 624 28.47 -5.25 29.42
N ILE A 625 29.56 -4.51 29.61
CA ILE A 625 30.03 -3.44 28.73
C ILE A 625 31.01 -4.00 27.70
N SER A 626 30.81 -3.64 26.43
CA SER A 626 31.79 -3.92 25.37
C SER A 626 32.54 -2.64 24.99
N TYR A 627 33.86 -2.71 24.93
CA TYR A 627 34.73 -1.56 24.67
C TYR A 627 35.31 -1.61 23.26
N TYR A 628 35.30 -0.48 22.56
CA TYR A 628 35.80 -0.35 21.20
C TYR A 628 36.65 0.91 21.04
N ARG A 629 37.83 0.76 20.46
CA ARG A 629 38.61 1.90 19.95
C ARG A 629 38.29 2.10 18.48
N ILE A 630 37.93 3.31 18.09
CA ILE A 630 37.66 3.66 16.70
C ILE A 630 38.97 4.09 16.05
N HIS A 631 39.29 3.46 14.91
CA HIS A 631 40.41 3.84 14.06
C HIS A 631 39.91 4.52 12.80
N LYS A 632 40.46 5.70 12.49
CA LYS A 632 40.20 6.42 11.24
C LYS A 632 41.18 5.94 10.18
N GLU A 633 40.70 5.11 9.24
CA GLU A 633 41.52 4.54 8.17
C GLU A 633 41.69 5.53 7.00
N SER A 634 40.68 6.35 6.75
CA SER A 634 40.71 7.46 5.79
C SER A 634 39.75 8.58 6.22
N SER A 635 39.64 9.66 5.45
CA SER A 635 38.74 10.79 5.77
C SER A 635 37.26 10.41 5.88
N GLN A 636 36.85 9.26 5.34
CA GLN A 636 35.46 8.79 5.29
C GLN A 636 35.26 7.38 5.84
N GLN A 637 36.33 6.74 6.34
CA GLN A 637 36.28 5.34 6.77
C GLN A 637 36.74 5.19 8.21
N TYR A 638 35.84 4.69 9.05
CA TYR A 638 36.05 4.44 10.46
C TYR A 638 35.87 2.95 10.76
N ARG A 639 36.73 2.40 11.60
CA ARG A 639 36.69 1.00 12.00
C ARG A 639 36.74 0.87 13.52
N PRO A 640 35.62 0.52 14.18
CA PRO A 640 35.64 0.08 15.56
C PRO A 640 36.42 -1.23 15.71
N GLN A 641 37.39 -1.24 16.61
CA GLN A 641 38.12 -2.44 17.02
C GLN A 641 37.81 -2.73 18.49
N GLN A 642 37.32 -3.93 18.77
CA GLN A 642 37.04 -4.33 20.15
C GLN A 642 38.35 -4.40 20.95
N THR A 643 38.31 -3.85 22.16
CA THR A 643 39.42 -3.83 23.11
C THR A 643 39.00 -4.49 24.42
N LEU A 644 39.95 -5.08 25.13
CA LEU A 644 39.74 -5.54 26.49
C LEU A 644 40.13 -4.42 27.45
N PHE A 645 39.26 -4.14 28.42
CA PHE A 645 39.49 -3.17 29.47
C PHE A 645 39.09 -3.79 30.80
N PHE A 646 39.91 -3.57 31.83
CA PHE A 646 39.65 -4.02 33.18
C PHE A 646 39.88 -2.82 34.10
N PRO A 647 38.88 -2.40 34.89
CA PRO A 647 39.05 -1.29 35.83
C PRO A 647 40.09 -1.66 36.90
N SER A 648 40.82 -0.67 37.40
CA SER A 648 41.81 -0.84 38.46
C SER A 648 41.12 -1.06 39.81
N ASN A 649 41.78 -1.78 40.71
CA ASN A 649 41.24 -1.99 42.07
C ASN A 649 41.25 -0.72 42.92
N ASN A 650 42.12 0.26 42.61
CA ASN A 650 42.21 1.55 43.29
C ASN A 650 42.21 2.64 42.20
N PRO A 651 41.05 3.23 41.85
CA PRO A 651 41.00 4.32 40.89
C PRO A 651 41.78 5.54 41.41
N ALA A 652 42.50 6.22 40.52
CA ALA A 652 43.28 7.42 40.87
C ALA A 652 42.40 8.70 40.94
N PHE A 653 41.14 8.56 41.35
CA PHE A 653 40.21 9.68 41.48
C PHE A 653 39.20 9.49 42.62
N PHE A 654 38.65 10.60 43.13
CA PHE A 654 37.69 10.64 44.24
C PHE A 654 36.39 9.89 43.90
N GLU A 655 35.87 9.15 44.87
CA GLU A 655 34.52 8.59 44.77
C GLU A 655 33.50 9.69 45.04
N LEU A 656 32.77 10.07 43.98
CA LEU A 656 31.74 11.10 44.01
C LEU A 656 30.37 10.50 43.74
N ARG A 657 29.56 10.44 44.79
CA ARG A 657 28.17 9.97 44.73
C ARG A 657 27.21 11.13 44.86
N VAL A 658 26.33 11.30 43.88
CA VAL A 658 25.27 12.31 43.92
C VAL A 658 23.94 11.63 44.27
N VAL A 659 23.31 12.07 45.35
CA VAL A 659 21.98 11.63 45.78
C VAL A 659 21.03 12.80 45.68
N GLN A 660 19.84 12.58 45.12
CA GLN A 660 18.81 13.59 45.07
C GLN A 660 17.52 13.07 45.68
N GLU A 661 16.95 13.83 46.61
CA GLU A 661 15.66 13.52 47.22
C GLU A 661 14.61 14.50 46.69
N SER A 662 13.42 13.96 46.40
CA SER A 662 12.27 14.74 45.96
C SER A 662 11.04 14.27 46.70
N GLN A 663 10.50 15.12 47.58
CA GLN A 663 9.20 14.91 48.22
C GLN A 663 8.14 15.82 47.58
N THR A 664 6.89 15.35 47.52
CA THR A 664 5.80 16.10 46.89
C THR A 664 5.57 17.43 47.63
N GLY A 665 5.75 18.55 46.94
CA GLY A 665 5.55 19.90 47.51
C GLY A 665 6.77 20.51 48.23
N GLN A 666 7.93 19.84 48.23
CA GLN A 666 9.19 20.38 48.76
C GLN A 666 10.22 20.63 47.65
N PRO A 667 11.14 21.60 47.82
CA PRO A 667 12.26 21.78 46.90
C PRO A 667 13.15 20.53 46.88
N LYS A 668 13.70 20.24 45.70
CA LYS A 668 14.63 19.12 45.48
C LYS A 668 15.88 19.32 46.34
N THR A 669 16.24 18.31 47.12
CA THR A 669 17.45 18.32 47.93
C THR A 669 18.50 17.46 47.24
N THR A 670 19.65 18.04 46.94
CA THR A 670 20.82 17.33 46.40
C THR A 670 21.88 17.22 47.49
N SER A 671 22.42 16.02 47.71
CA SER A 671 23.61 15.75 48.52
C SER A 671 24.68 15.11 47.65
N ILE A 672 25.92 15.60 47.73
CA ILE A 672 27.09 15.05 47.05
C ILE A 672 28.02 14.49 48.12
N TYR A 673 28.33 13.21 48.02
CA TYR A 673 29.29 12.54 48.89
C TYR A 673 30.63 12.45 48.17
N CYS A 674 31.68 13.00 48.76
CA CYS A 674 33.06 12.94 48.26
C CYS A 674 33.88 12.12 49.26
N ASP A 675 34.34 10.92 48.88
CA ASP A 675 35.06 9.96 49.76
C ASP A 675 34.37 9.76 51.14
N GLY A 676 33.02 9.74 51.12
CA GLY A 676 32.20 9.56 52.32
C GLY A 676 31.87 10.82 53.11
N GLN A 677 32.44 11.98 52.77
CA GLN A 677 32.02 13.27 53.34
C GLN A 677 30.79 13.81 52.60
N GLU A 678 29.71 14.09 53.32
CA GLU A 678 28.47 14.65 52.76
C GLU A 678 28.56 16.17 52.61
N PHE A 679 28.17 16.67 51.43
CA PHE A 679 27.90 18.07 51.15
C PHE A 679 26.45 18.19 50.69
N SER A 680 25.61 18.93 51.43
CA SER A 680 24.19 19.03 51.13
C SER A 680 23.79 20.43 50.66
N SER A 681 22.86 20.49 49.70
CA SER A 681 22.18 21.72 49.28
C SER A 681 21.37 22.37 50.42
N LEU A 682 21.05 21.64 51.51
CA LEU A 682 20.45 22.22 52.71
C LEU A 682 21.42 23.11 53.49
N GLU A 683 22.72 22.81 53.44
CA GLU A 683 23.75 23.52 54.19
C GLU A 683 24.34 24.67 53.37
N TYR A 684 24.60 24.43 52.07
CA TYR A 684 25.31 25.38 51.20
C TYR A 684 24.42 26.05 50.14
N GLY A 685 23.16 25.63 49.98
CA GLY A 685 22.31 26.07 48.88
C GLY A 685 22.69 25.40 47.54
N GLY A 686 21.88 25.64 46.50
CA GLY A 686 22.03 24.94 45.21
C GLY A 686 23.35 25.19 44.50
N ASP A 687 23.76 26.46 44.35
CA ASP A 687 24.93 26.82 43.52
C ASP A 687 26.25 26.70 44.28
N ALA A 688 26.27 27.14 45.54
CA ALA A 688 27.47 27.07 46.38
C ALA A 688 27.83 25.64 46.82
N LEU A 689 26.90 24.67 46.75
CA LEU A 689 27.19 23.26 46.92
C LEU A 689 28.27 22.77 45.93
N PHE A 690 28.07 23.01 44.63
CA PHE A 690 29.00 22.54 43.59
C PHE A 690 30.36 23.22 43.72
N GLN A 691 30.38 24.50 44.08
CA GLN A 691 31.63 25.24 44.31
C GLN A 691 32.40 24.66 45.50
N LYS A 692 31.72 24.39 46.62
CA LYS A 692 32.36 23.81 47.81
C LYS A 692 32.94 22.43 47.57
N VAL A 693 32.22 21.58 46.84
CA VAL A 693 32.72 20.26 46.43
C VAL A 693 33.94 20.39 45.52
N ALA A 694 33.89 21.28 44.51
CA ALA A 694 35.01 21.51 43.60
C ALA A 694 36.26 22.07 44.32
N GLU A 695 36.07 23.04 45.24
CA GLU A 695 37.14 23.57 46.09
C GLU A 695 37.78 22.48 46.95
N GLN A 696 36.98 21.67 47.63
CA GLN A 696 37.47 20.56 48.47
C GLN A 696 38.32 19.58 47.65
N ILE A 697 37.84 19.18 46.47
CA ILE A 697 38.57 18.25 45.60
C ILE A 697 39.89 18.88 45.14
N LYS A 698 39.88 20.15 44.73
CA LYS A 698 41.10 20.88 44.32
C LYS A 698 42.11 21.04 45.47
N GLU A 699 41.65 21.26 46.69
CA GLU A 699 42.53 21.37 47.88
C GLU A 699 43.21 20.05 48.23
N VAL A 700 42.51 18.92 48.10
CA VAL A 700 43.06 17.58 48.40
C VAL A 700 43.95 17.07 47.26
N ARG A 701 43.76 17.53 46.01
CA ARG A 701 44.59 17.22 44.82
C ARG A 701 46.01 17.81 44.86
N SER A 702 46.68 17.89 46.01
CA SER A 702 47.99 18.56 46.18
C SER A 702 49.16 17.85 45.47
N GLY A 703 49.16 17.84 44.13
CA GLY A 703 50.25 17.40 43.23
C GLY A 703 49.76 17.00 41.83
N ILE A 704 50.29 17.67 40.78
CA ILE A 704 50.44 17.34 39.32
C ILE A 704 49.30 16.61 38.54
N GLU A 705 48.25 16.09 39.17
CA GLU A 705 47.18 15.33 38.53
C GLU A 705 46.05 16.26 38.08
N ASP A 706 46.16 16.77 36.86
CA ASP A 706 45.19 17.67 36.23
C ASP A 706 44.14 16.86 35.44
N TYR A 707 43.25 16.16 36.14
CA TYR A 707 42.13 15.42 35.53
C TYR A 707 40.76 16.04 35.92
N PRO A 708 39.74 15.98 35.05
CA PRO A 708 38.39 16.44 35.36
C PRO A 708 37.77 15.76 36.59
N ILE A 709 36.86 16.44 37.27
CA ILE A 709 36.04 15.86 38.35
C ILE A 709 35.01 14.93 37.70
N TYR A 710 35.02 13.65 38.11
CA TYR A 710 34.11 12.62 37.61
C TYR A 710 33.15 12.14 38.70
N ILE A 711 31.90 11.90 38.34
CA ILE A 711 30.89 11.29 39.20
C ILE A 711 30.96 9.77 39.03
N THR A 712 31.15 9.07 40.14
CA THR A 712 31.21 7.60 40.18
C THR A 712 29.85 6.98 40.45
N ASP A 713 28.90 7.72 41.01
CA ASP A 713 27.57 7.18 41.30
C ASP A 713 26.48 8.27 41.31
N ILE A 714 25.29 7.90 40.85
CA ILE A 714 24.09 8.75 40.90
C ILE A 714 22.90 7.95 41.42
N ASP A 715 22.18 8.53 42.38
CA ASP A 715 20.96 7.99 42.95
C ASP A 715 19.88 9.08 42.94
N ILE A 716 19.08 9.09 41.87
CA ILE A 716 18.13 10.16 41.57
C ILE A 716 16.77 9.54 41.23
N PRO A 717 15.66 10.05 41.79
CA PRO A 717 14.31 9.57 41.51
C PRO A 717 13.97 9.65 40.01
N PRO A 718 13.21 8.68 39.45
CA PRO A 718 12.87 8.65 38.03
C PRO A 718 12.32 9.97 37.49
N GLN A 719 11.46 10.64 38.27
CA GLN A 719 10.83 11.90 37.87
C GLN A 719 11.83 13.05 37.71
N SER A 720 12.97 12.99 38.41
CA SER A 720 14.06 13.96 38.25
C SER A 720 14.94 13.66 37.03
N LEU A 721 14.91 12.43 36.53
CA LEU A 721 15.56 12.00 35.29
C LEU A 721 14.64 12.10 34.06
N GLY A 722 13.41 12.57 34.23
CA GLY A 722 12.43 12.71 33.15
C GLY A 722 11.63 11.45 32.83
N ALA A 723 11.65 10.44 33.71
CA ALA A 723 10.87 9.21 33.59
C ALA A 723 9.75 9.15 34.64
N GLU A 724 8.58 8.61 34.30
CA GLU A 724 7.48 8.45 35.25
C GLU A 724 7.66 7.21 36.13
N LEU A 725 8.17 6.14 35.53
CA LEU A 725 8.36 4.82 36.14
C LEU A 725 9.80 4.36 36.04
N THR A 726 10.27 3.60 37.03
CA THR A 726 11.63 3.02 37.03
C THR A 726 11.88 2.11 35.82
N SER A 727 10.86 1.44 35.28
CA SER A 727 10.97 0.57 34.10
C SER A 727 11.27 1.33 32.78
N GLN A 728 11.08 2.65 32.77
CA GLN A 728 11.39 3.50 31.62
C GLN A 728 12.83 3.99 31.63
N LEU A 729 13.51 3.93 32.79
CA LEU A 729 14.89 4.37 32.93
C LEU A 729 15.83 3.51 32.08
N GLN A 730 16.82 4.19 31.52
CA GLN A 730 17.85 3.65 30.64
C GLN A 730 19.18 4.28 31.03
N THR A 731 20.29 3.63 30.69
CA THR A 731 21.64 4.15 30.98
C THR A 731 21.84 5.59 30.49
N THR A 732 21.29 5.94 29.32
CA THR A 732 21.40 7.31 28.76
C THR A 732 20.82 8.40 29.67
N HIS A 733 19.76 8.12 30.44
CA HIS A 733 19.17 9.10 31.38
C HIS A 733 20.18 9.51 32.45
N PHE A 734 20.89 8.52 32.99
CA PHE A 734 21.88 8.73 34.03
C PHE A 734 23.14 9.39 33.47
N LEU A 735 23.59 8.99 32.27
CA LEU A 735 24.76 9.61 31.62
C LEU A 735 24.53 11.10 31.29
N LYS A 736 23.33 11.47 30.81
CA LYS A 736 22.98 12.88 30.58
C LYS A 736 23.00 13.69 31.88
N GLN A 737 22.48 13.13 32.96
CA GLN A 737 22.48 13.80 34.25
C GLN A 737 23.89 13.88 34.87
N LYS A 738 24.72 12.83 34.69
CA LYS A 738 26.14 12.82 35.02
C LYS A 738 26.87 13.96 34.33
N GLN A 739 26.77 14.04 33.00
CA GLN A 739 27.41 15.09 32.21
C GLN A 739 27.01 16.49 32.70
N LYS A 740 25.71 16.73 32.89
CA LYS A 740 25.21 18.02 33.38
C LYS A 740 25.81 18.45 34.73
N ILE A 741 26.03 17.50 35.64
CA ILE A 741 26.62 17.78 36.95
C ILE A 741 28.15 17.92 36.84
N GLU A 742 28.80 17.09 36.03
CA GLU A 742 30.25 17.18 35.79
C GLU A 742 30.63 18.49 35.10
N ASP A 743 29.89 18.92 34.08
CA ASP A 743 30.12 20.21 33.42
C ASP A 743 30.05 21.34 34.46
N ARG A 744 29.08 21.25 35.39
CA ARG A 744 28.94 22.24 36.47
C ARG A 744 30.09 22.21 37.47
N LEU A 745 30.59 21.04 37.84
CA LEU A 745 31.73 20.89 38.76
C LEU A 745 33.04 21.33 38.13
N ASN A 746 33.22 21.10 36.83
CA ASN A 746 34.46 21.40 36.11
C ASN A 746 34.53 22.83 35.56
N CYS A 747 33.40 23.56 35.47
CA CYS A 747 33.39 24.99 35.15
C CYS A 747 33.76 25.91 36.33
N LEU A 748 33.76 25.38 37.56
CA LEU A 748 34.11 26.08 38.82
C LEU A 748 35.57 25.77 39.18
#